data_AF-A0A671XAW3-F1
#
_entry.id   AF-A0A671XAW3-F1
#
_cell.length_a   1.000
_cell.length_b   1.000
_cell.length_c   1.000
_cell.angle_alpha   90.00
_cell.angle_beta   90.00
_cell.angle_gamma   90.00
#
_symmetry.space_group_name_H-M   'P 1'
#
loop_
_entity.id
_entity.type
_entity.pdbx_description
1 polymer ?
#
loop_
_entity_poly.entity_id
_entity_poly.type
_entity_poly.pdbx_seq_one_letter_code
_entity_poly.pdbx_strand_id
1 'polypeptide(L)'
;MTEMDLLKTLEDLTGEEFDKFRWCLKLPDILYGHQPIRASCLNDAKPLHTVDLMVKACGVHGALKVTKKVLEMIPRMDLLHRLSGPEALSSNHLRGLDLTKHLKSAGVQRSREDLRKYSCELTVNTNTVDRRIKLFDNNRKMTRVEEDQSYPDHPERFESVWPQLLCRTDLTDHCYWEVEWRGRVSISVSYRTIRRKGDSGDCLFGGNDQSWSLDCSDDGRYFVRHSKKRAVIFSSSSSSSSSSGRVAVYVDCPAGTLSFYRVSDSLNHLYTFNTTFTEPLYPGFGFGSGFSSVSLCGESSAGVQRSREDLRKLSVDVKGARGSSENRGASSFQTEGRDLSTGDMAVAALGRPFTLGMLYDGRKDELIPGSTLWDETTLQNNTIRSSQYSSEFEITVSDSIESKSSLLGIEASLKVSFLCGLVEVGGSAKYLNDMKKFKNQSRETCWYKATTHFNQLSMTQLGILNTQQKDVIKKGTATHVVTGILYGANAFFVLDSEKLEASSIQDIQGHIEAVIKKIPRFNIEGKVDIKLTEEEKELTNKFSCKFYGDFILERNPATFVEAVKTFVELPKLLGEDGEKTVPLKVWMMPLKNLEPKAAELKREISVGLVGKVQNSLEDIREIQMRCNDSLDDTVVQNFPQIKKILNKFQNCCNRYVSNLQTNMAKKLPSIREGKEDESSVKKLLDDRNKSPFSHEKLDKWLDHKEREINVIRSCVEMMEGTKIVHNQSELDREVLAAGVNEALCFVFTSLQSSDPGLDEMDTYLDSVRGSTNEDPWYYSDEVLTKMKEKAKSFQIIAKSLKSNSRFCPLVLAITNEKYTGATIYHYKNGILLTEDFNDIPDVETVTDRRDLLWYACDLTLDPDTAHSELTLSEGNKTLSGGEGPQPYPDRPQRFDYWHQVLCREGLTGRCYWEVEGCMIDIVGGVCYRGMSRKGKSDQSRLGGNKLSWGLGFQFCQNRDFYALHDNRKHSLPEPDYICHLGVFLDWSAGTLSYYKVSSDTLSHIYTFHTKFTEPVYPGCRYGEGSLSLWGYPGQQNRSFFSPSSTSSF
;
A
#
# COMPACT_ATOMS: atom_id res chain seq x y z
N MET A 1 -29.42 -22.99 27.19
CA MET A 1 -29.35 -21.68 27.87
C MET A 1 -30.63 -21.43 28.65
N THR A 2 -30.50 -20.83 29.82
CA THR A 2 -31.50 -20.69 30.90
C THR A 2 -31.81 -19.22 31.18
N GLU A 3 -32.84 -18.93 32.00
CA GLU A 3 -33.15 -17.57 32.46
C GLU A 3 -31.98 -16.92 33.22
N MET A 4 -31.14 -17.72 33.90
CA MET A 4 -29.92 -17.27 34.56
C MET A 4 -28.87 -16.75 33.57
N ASP A 5 -28.80 -17.32 32.36
CA ASP A 5 -27.89 -16.85 31.32
C ASP A 5 -28.34 -15.48 30.78
N LEU A 6 -29.65 -15.23 30.70
CA LEU A 6 -30.21 -13.92 30.36
C LEU A 6 -29.93 -12.90 31.46
N LEU A 7 -30.16 -13.28 32.72
CA LEU A 7 -29.90 -12.39 33.85
C LEU A 7 -28.44 -11.94 33.91
N LYS A 8 -27.50 -12.90 33.83
CA LYS A 8 -26.07 -12.61 33.86
C LYS A 8 -25.65 -11.71 32.68
N THR A 9 -26.26 -11.90 31.52
CA THR A 9 -26.05 -11.04 30.35
C THR A 9 -26.53 -9.62 30.58
N LEU A 10 -27.70 -9.45 31.21
CA LEU A 10 -28.25 -8.12 31.50
C LEU A 10 -27.51 -7.42 32.66
N GLU A 11 -26.93 -8.17 33.61
CA GLU A 11 -26.06 -7.65 34.67
C GLU A 11 -24.68 -7.21 34.16
N ASP A 12 -24.18 -7.82 33.09
CA ASP A 12 -22.92 -7.45 32.42
C ASP A 12 -23.06 -6.18 31.51
N LEU A 13 -24.26 -5.59 31.44
CA LEU A 13 -24.49 -4.30 30.79
C LEU A 13 -24.26 -3.15 31.78
N THR A 14 -23.57 -2.10 31.34
CA THR A 14 -23.43 -0.87 32.12
C THR A 14 -24.79 -0.17 32.27
N GLY A 15 -24.94 0.73 33.25
CA GLY A 15 -26.22 1.39 33.53
C GLY A 15 -26.87 2.06 32.30
N GLU A 16 -26.06 2.74 31.49
CA GLU A 16 -26.55 3.39 30.25
C GLU A 16 -26.92 2.38 29.16
N GLU A 17 -26.17 1.27 29.03
CA GLU A 17 -26.47 0.20 28.09
C GLU A 17 -27.73 -0.57 28.48
N PHE A 18 -27.92 -0.78 29.78
CA PHE A 18 -29.12 -1.40 30.31
C PHE A 18 -30.35 -0.49 30.14
N ASP A 19 -30.21 0.82 30.27
CA ASP A 19 -31.27 1.79 29.95
C ASP A 19 -31.65 1.74 28.46
N LYS A 20 -30.67 1.65 27.58
CA LYS A 20 -30.87 1.45 26.13
C LYS A 20 -31.55 0.11 25.86
N PHE A 21 -31.12 -0.96 26.52
CA PHE A 21 -31.73 -2.29 26.42
C PHE A 21 -33.22 -2.25 26.80
N ARG A 22 -33.56 -1.63 27.94
CA ARG A 22 -34.96 -1.45 28.39
C ARG A 22 -35.77 -0.55 27.47
N TRP A 23 -35.15 0.47 26.87
CA TRP A 23 -35.80 1.31 25.88
C TRP A 23 -36.15 0.52 24.60
N CYS A 24 -35.23 -0.31 24.11
CA CYS A 24 -35.47 -1.18 22.96
C CYS A 24 -36.65 -2.14 23.19
N LEU A 25 -36.83 -2.68 24.40
CA LEU A 25 -37.98 -3.55 24.71
C LEU A 25 -39.35 -2.85 24.60
N LYS A 26 -39.39 -1.51 24.51
CA LYS A 26 -40.62 -0.73 24.29
C LYS A 26 -40.97 -0.58 22.81
N LEU A 27 -40.07 -0.95 21.89
CA LEU A 27 -40.30 -0.83 20.46
C LEU A 27 -41.25 -1.95 19.97
N PRO A 28 -42.28 -1.64 19.16
CA PRO A 28 -43.34 -2.59 18.81
C PRO A 28 -42.84 -3.87 18.11
N ASP A 29 -41.76 -3.75 17.34
CA ASP A 29 -41.28 -4.82 16.46
C ASP A 29 -40.22 -5.72 17.10
N ILE A 30 -39.70 -5.36 18.27
CA ILE A 30 -38.59 -6.07 18.92
C ILE A 30 -39.03 -7.38 19.58
N LEU A 31 -40.30 -7.50 19.97
CA LEU A 31 -40.85 -8.71 20.60
C LEU A 31 -41.39 -9.72 19.58
N TYR A 32 -41.04 -9.62 18.30
CA TYR A 32 -41.42 -10.60 17.26
C TYR A 32 -42.92 -10.94 17.22
N GLY A 33 -43.79 -9.94 17.41
CA GLY A 33 -45.25 -10.12 17.40
C GLY A 33 -45.86 -10.64 18.71
N HIS A 34 -45.08 -10.80 19.78
CA HIS A 34 -45.58 -11.14 21.12
C HIS A 34 -46.17 -9.91 21.86
N GLN A 35 -46.91 -10.15 22.96
CA GLN A 35 -47.60 -9.07 23.69
C GLN A 35 -46.60 -7.99 24.18
N PRO A 36 -46.85 -6.70 23.87
CA PRO A 36 -45.95 -5.62 24.25
C PRO A 36 -45.82 -5.48 25.77
N ILE A 37 -44.58 -5.38 26.26
CA ILE A 37 -44.33 -5.05 27.67
C ILE A 37 -44.65 -3.56 27.86
N ARG A 38 -45.61 -3.23 28.73
CA ARG A 38 -46.01 -1.83 28.97
C ARG A 38 -44.82 -1.00 29.44
N ALA A 39 -44.63 0.17 28.84
CA ALA A 39 -43.51 1.07 29.14
C ALA A 39 -43.42 1.43 30.65
N SER A 40 -44.56 1.56 31.33
CA SER A 40 -44.64 1.80 32.77
C SER A 40 -44.01 0.71 33.62
N CYS A 41 -43.94 -0.53 33.13
CA CYS A 41 -43.34 -1.67 33.84
C CYS A 41 -41.82 -1.74 33.64
N LEU A 42 -41.25 -1.02 32.67
CA LEU A 42 -39.83 -1.08 32.32
C LEU A 42 -39.01 0.12 32.84
N ASN A 43 -39.65 1.25 33.15
CA ASN A 43 -38.94 2.50 33.46
C ASN A 43 -38.00 2.40 34.69
N ASP A 44 -38.31 1.54 35.66
CA ASP A 44 -37.48 1.34 36.87
C ASP A 44 -37.15 -0.14 37.16
N ALA A 45 -37.41 -1.03 36.21
CA ALA A 45 -37.15 -2.46 36.37
C ALA A 45 -35.64 -2.75 36.39
N LYS A 46 -35.18 -3.44 37.45
CA LYS A 46 -33.81 -3.99 37.55
C LYS A 46 -33.62 -5.19 36.61
N PRO A 47 -32.38 -5.63 36.32
CA PRO A 47 -32.09 -6.76 35.42
C PRO A 47 -32.95 -8.00 35.67
N LEU A 48 -33.03 -8.46 36.92
CA LEU A 48 -33.86 -9.60 37.32
C LEU A 48 -35.34 -9.42 36.96
N HIS A 49 -35.92 -8.27 37.29
CA HIS A 49 -37.33 -8.00 37.00
C HIS A 49 -37.58 -7.82 35.49
N THR A 50 -36.58 -7.38 34.74
CA THR A 50 -36.65 -7.24 33.28
C THR A 50 -36.64 -8.61 32.59
N VAL A 51 -35.82 -9.56 33.06
CA VAL A 51 -35.83 -10.94 32.56
C VAL A 51 -37.21 -11.58 32.82
N ASP A 52 -37.76 -11.44 34.02
CA ASP A 52 -39.11 -11.96 34.35
C ASP A 52 -40.18 -11.40 33.41
N LEU A 53 -40.16 -10.09 33.15
CA LEU A 53 -41.10 -9.45 32.23
C LEU A 53 -40.95 -9.95 30.78
N MET A 54 -39.70 -10.17 30.32
CA MET A 54 -39.42 -10.70 28.99
C MET A 54 -39.87 -12.16 28.84
N VAL A 55 -39.55 -12.99 29.83
CA VAL A 55 -39.96 -14.40 29.85
C VAL A 55 -41.48 -14.51 29.92
N LYS A 56 -42.15 -13.68 30.73
CA LYS A 56 -43.62 -13.67 30.80
C LYS A 56 -44.27 -13.21 29.50
N ALA A 57 -43.63 -12.31 28.75
CA ALA A 57 -44.17 -11.78 27.50
C ALA A 57 -43.96 -12.72 26.29
N CYS A 58 -42.82 -13.42 26.20
CA CYS A 58 -42.46 -14.21 25.01
C CYS A 58 -41.81 -15.58 25.28
N GLY A 59 -41.82 -16.05 26.53
CA GLY A 59 -41.15 -17.28 26.96
C GLY A 59 -39.63 -17.17 26.95
N VAL A 60 -38.92 -18.10 27.60
CA VAL A 60 -37.44 -18.05 27.74
C VAL A 60 -36.72 -18.04 26.39
N HIS A 61 -37.21 -18.83 25.43
CA HIS A 61 -36.60 -18.91 24.10
C HIS A 61 -36.88 -17.65 23.26
N GLY A 62 -38.06 -17.03 23.41
CA GLY A 62 -38.37 -15.74 22.83
C GLY A 62 -37.53 -14.64 23.45
N ALA A 63 -37.44 -14.61 24.79
CA ALA A 63 -36.63 -13.65 25.53
C ALA A 63 -35.16 -13.72 25.12
N LEU A 64 -34.64 -14.90 24.82
CA LEU A 64 -33.29 -15.07 24.28
C LEU A 64 -33.11 -14.49 22.88
N LYS A 65 -34.05 -14.74 21.96
CA LYS A 65 -34.02 -14.15 20.61
C LYS A 65 -34.12 -12.63 20.65
N VAL A 66 -34.99 -12.11 21.52
CA VAL A 66 -35.13 -10.67 21.77
C VAL A 66 -33.83 -10.11 22.33
N THR A 67 -33.24 -10.75 23.35
CA THR A 67 -31.98 -10.31 23.97
C THR A 67 -30.85 -10.27 22.95
N LYS A 68 -30.69 -11.32 22.12
CA LYS A 68 -29.71 -11.32 21.02
C LYS A 68 -29.95 -10.15 20.06
N LYS A 69 -31.21 -9.93 19.68
CA LYS A 69 -31.54 -8.84 18.75
C LYS A 69 -31.25 -7.46 19.32
N VAL A 70 -31.54 -7.25 20.61
CA VAL A 70 -31.26 -5.98 21.27
C VAL A 70 -29.74 -5.80 21.45
N LEU A 71 -28.98 -6.86 21.78
CA LEU A 71 -27.51 -6.79 21.87
C LEU A 71 -26.84 -6.46 20.53
N GLU A 72 -27.39 -6.93 19.41
CA GLU A 72 -26.98 -6.49 18.07
C GLU A 72 -27.22 -4.99 17.85
N MET A 73 -28.29 -4.44 18.45
CA MET A 73 -28.65 -3.02 18.33
C MET A 73 -27.87 -2.10 19.27
N ILE A 74 -27.44 -2.60 20.44
CA ILE A 74 -26.61 -1.86 21.42
C ILE A 74 -25.11 -2.20 21.31
N PRO A 75 -24.62 -2.40 20.07
CA PRO A 75 -23.43 -3.16 19.64
C PRO A 75 -22.59 -3.96 20.68
N ARG A 76 -23.22 -4.77 21.55
CA ARG A 76 -22.48 -5.64 22.49
C ARG A 76 -22.25 -7.04 21.91
N MET A 77 -21.38 -7.09 20.89
CA MET A 77 -21.06 -8.33 20.16
C MET A 77 -20.31 -9.36 21.03
N ASP A 78 -19.56 -8.90 22.03
CA ASP A 78 -18.92 -9.73 23.06
C ASP A 78 -19.94 -10.59 23.83
N LEU A 79 -21.07 -9.99 24.23
CA LEU A 79 -22.16 -10.69 24.92
C LEU A 79 -23.00 -11.53 23.94
N LEU A 80 -23.15 -11.08 22.70
CA LEU A 80 -23.87 -11.83 21.65
C LEU A 80 -23.19 -13.16 21.29
N HIS A 81 -21.86 -13.15 21.21
CA HIS A 81 -21.05 -14.35 20.97
C HIS A 81 -21.14 -15.34 22.12
N ARG A 82 -21.14 -14.86 23.38
CA ARG A 82 -21.36 -15.69 24.57
C ARG A 82 -22.73 -16.40 24.57
N LEU A 83 -23.77 -15.75 24.04
CA LEU A 83 -25.11 -16.33 23.92
C LEU A 83 -25.26 -17.30 22.72
N SER A 84 -24.27 -17.43 21.82
CA SER A 84 -24.45 -18.12 20.53
C SER A 84 -23.82 -19.50 20.38
N GLY A 85 -22.83 -19.88 21.22
CA GLY A 85 -22.26 -21.24 21.27
C GLY A 85 -21.56 -21.72 19.96
N PRO A 86 -20.68 -22.75 20.02
CA PRO A 86 -19.91 -23.18 18.86
C PRO A 86 -20.45 -24.48 18.25
N GLU A 87 -21.14 -24.44 17.10
CA GLU A 87 -21.29 -25.60 16.20
C GLU A 87 -21.92 -25.22 14.84
N ALA A 88 -21.26 -25.64 13.74
CA ALA A 88 -21.80 -26.04 12.43
C ALA A 88 -20.98 -25.56 11.20
N LEU A 89 -19.83 -26.20 10.97
CA LEU A 89 -19.25 -26.44 9.64
C LEU A 89 -19.15 -27.97 9.48
N SER A 90 -19.98 -28.58 8.62
CA SER A 90 -19.68 -29.80 7.84
C SER A 90 -20.96 -30.43 7.25
N SER A 91 -21.09 -30.46 5.92
CA SER A 91 -21.05 -31.71 5.13
C SER A 91 -21.57 -31.48 3.70
N ASN A 92 -20.77 -31.92 2.73
CA ASN A 92 -21.14 -32.06 1.32
C ASN A 92 -21.41 -33.54 1.02
N HIS A 93 -22.65 -33.91 0.70
CA HIS A 93 -22.93 -35.04 -0.21
C HIS A 93 -24.40 -35.06 -0.67
N LEU A 94 -24.63 -34.80 -1.97
CA LEU A 94 -25.48 -35.56 -2.91
C LEU A 94 -25.84 -34.65 -4.10
N ARG A 95 -25.28 -35.00 -5.27
CA ARG A 95 -25.75 -34.51 -6.58
C ARG A 95 -27.05 -35.22 -6.92
N GLY A 96 -28.06 -34.48 -7.37
CA GLY A 96 -29.20 -35.05 -8.07
C GLY A 96 -30.43 -34.14 -8.06
N LEU A 97 -30.63 -33.48 -9.20
CA LEU A 97 -31.86 -32.81 -9.67
C LEU A 97 -32.16 -31.40 -9.15
N ASP A 98 -32.48 -30.59 -10.15
CA ASP A 98 -32.73 -29.16 -10.24
C ASP A 98 -34.02 -28.74 -9.51
N LEU A 99 -34.16 -27.44 -9.26
CA LEU A 99 -35.27 -26.72 -8.57
C LEU A 99 -35.09 -26.52 -7.05
N THR A 100 -34.20 -25.60 -6.68
CA THR A 100 -34.42 -24.57 -5.62
C THR A 100 -33.15 -23.72 -5.45
N LYS A 101 -32.87 -22.87 -6.44
CA LYS A 101 -31.83 -21.84 -6.37
C LYS A 101 -32.44 -20.44 -6.31
N HIS A 102 -33.41 -20.25 -5.41
CA HIS A 102 -33.80 -18.92 -4.96
C HIS A 102 -34.07 -18.96 -3.45
N LEU A 103 -33.54 -17.94 -2.76
CA LEU A 103 -33.56 -17.70 -1.32
C LEU A 103 -32.37 -18.26 -0.53
N LYS A 104 -31.19 -17.65 -0.74
CA LYS A 104 -30.28 -17.20 0.34
C LYS A 104 -29.10 -16.41 -0.26
N SER A 105 -29.25 -15.09 -0.36
CA SER A 105 -28.09 -14.16 -0.27
C SER A 105 -28.56 -12.71 -0.07
N ALA A 106 -28.88 -12.33 1.15
CA ALA A 106 -28.84 -10.93 1.57
C ALA A 106 -27.95 -10.88 2.81
N GLY A 107 -26.71 -10.40 2.66
CA GLY A 107 -25.79 -10.17 3.79
C GLY A 107 -24.34 -10.66 3.63
N VAL A 108 -23.89 -11.13 2.46
CA VAL A 108 -22.45 -11.34 2.24
C VAL A 108 -21.86 -9.99 1.83
N GLN A 109 -20.84 -9.50 2.55
CA GLN A 109 -19.96 -8.42 2.08
C GLN A 109 -19.36 -8.88 0.74
N ARG A 110 -19.91 -8.40 -0.37
CA ARG A 110 -19.38 -8.70 -1.71
C ARG A 110 -18.15 -7.84 -1.94
N SER A 111 -17.07 -8.44 -2.42
CA SER A 111 -15.86 -7.69 -2.75
C SER A 111 -16.14 -6.70 -3.90
N ARG A 112 -15.38 -5.61 -3.95
CA ARG A 112 -15.51 -4.62 -5.04
C ARG A 112 -15.24 -5.26 -6.41
N GLU A 113 -14.31 -6.20 -6.46
CA GLU A 113 -13.92 -6.94 -7.66
C GLU A 113 -15.03 -7.88 -8.14
N ASP A 114 -15.73 -8.54 -7.22
CA ASP A 114 -16.87 -9.40 -7.56
C ASP A 114 -18.02 -8.65 -8.21
N LEU A 115 -18.23 -7.37 -7.85
CA LEU A 115 -19.28 -6.54 -8.44
C LEU A 115 -18.87 -5.90 -9.77
N ARG A 116 -17.56 -5.68 -9.98
CA ARG A 116 -17.03 -5.12 -11.25
C ARG A 116 -17.32 -5.98 -12.47
N LYS A 117 -17.52 -7.30 -12.33
CA LYS A 117 -17.95 -8.15 -13.46
C LYS A 117 -19.33 -7.81 -14.02
N TYR A 118 -20.11 -7.03 -13.28
CA TYR A 118 -21.42 -6.50 -13.69
C TYR A 118 -21.34 -5.02 -14.11
N SER A 119 -20.14 -4.48 -14.34
CA SER A 119 -19.90 -3.09 -14.74
C SER A 119 -20.73 -2.71 -15.96
N CYS A 120 -21.45 -1.59 -15.88
CA CYS A 120 -22.22 -1.04 -17.00
C CYS A 120 -21.81 0.40 -17.32
N GLU A 121 -21.59 0.69 -18.60
CA GLU A 121 -21.25 2.02 -19.06
C GLU A 121 -22.50 2.91 -19.16
N LEU A 122 -22.55 3.95 -18.34
CA LEU A 122 -23.66 4.90 -18.35
C LEU A 122 -23.46 5.96 -19.42
N THR A 123 -24.50 6.23 -20.21
CA THR A 123 -24.53 7.40 -21.09
C THR A 123 -25.69 8.32 -20.76
N VAL A 124 -25.43 9.62 -20.70
CA VAL A 124 -26.45 10.66 -20.46
C VAL A 124 -27.44 10.78 -21.63
N ASN A 125 -28.74 10.89 -21.32
CA ASN A 125 -29.75 11.30 -22.29
C ASN A 125 -29.90 12.83 -22.30
N THR A 126 -29.28 13.50 -23.25
CA THR A 126 -29.30 14.97 -23.42
C THR A 126 -30.70 15.56 -23.57
N ASN A 127 -31.68 14.75 -23.99
CA ASN A 127 -33.08 15.16 -24.11
C ASN A 127 -33.79 15.29 -22.75
N THR A 128 -33.21 14.73 -21.68
CA THR A 128 -33.77 14.77 -20.33
C THR A 128 -33.13 15.85 -19.45
N VAL A 129 -31.96 16.36 -19.82
CA VAL A 129 -31.11 17.22 -18.98
C VAL A 129 -31.77 18.57 -18.70
N ASP A 130 -31.94 18.93 -17.42
CA ASP A 130 -32.38 20.27 -17.01
C ASP A 130 -31.41 21.35 -17.52
N ARG A 131 -31.93 22.52 -17.91
CA ARG A 131 -31.13 23.63 -18.48
C ARG A 131 -30.05 24.15 -17.54
N ARG A 132 -30.19 23.97 -16.23
CA ARG A 132 -29.19 24.40 -15.25
C ARG A 132 -28.09 23.37 -15.02
N ILE A 133 -27.99 22.35 -15.88
CA ILE A 133 -26.91 21.35 -15.84
C ILE A 133 -26.04 21.52 -17.08
N LYS A 134 -24.76 21.77 -16.88
CA LYS A 134 -23.75 21.79 -17.96
C LYS A 134 -23.02 20.46 -18.01
N LEU A 135 -22.95 19.89 -19.21
CA LEU A 135 -22.21 18.65 -19.48
C LEU A 135 -20.78 18.99 -19.91
N PHE A 136 -19.82 18.22 -19.38
CA PHE A 136 -18.39 18.32 -19.65
C PHE A 136 -17.83 16.93 -19.97
N ASP A 137 -16.61 16.89 -20.51
CA ASP A 137 -15.84 15.65 -20.74
C ASP A 137 -16.66 14.58 -21.48
N ASN A 138 -17.11 14.89 -22.71
CA ASN A 138 -17.95 14.00 -23.51
C ASN A 138 -19.21 13.49 -22.77
N ASN A 139 -19.85 14.36 -21.98
CA ASN A 139 -21.02 14.06 -21.13
C ASN A 139 -20.75 13.11 -19.96
N ARG A 140 -19.49 12.91 -19.57
CA ARG A 140 -19.09 12.07 -18.42
C ARG A 140 -19.10 12.83 -17.11
N LYS A 141 -19.04 14.16 -17.16
CA LYS A 141 -19.15 15.04 -15.98
C LYS A 141 -20.32 16.01 -16.13
N MET A 142 -21.12 16.13 -15.09
CA MET A 142 -22.31 16.97 -15.05
C MET A 142 -22.19 17.91 -13.87
N THR A 143 -22.35 19.21 -14.10
CA THR A 143 -22.23 20.23 -13.06
C THR A 143 -23.43 21.16 -13.11
N ARG A 144 -23.98 21.50 -11.96
CA ARG A 144 -25.00 22.55 -11.88
C ARG A 144 -24.38 23.92 -12.13
N VAL A 145 -24.99 24.71 -12.99
CA VAL A 145 -24.61 26.09 -13.33
C VAL A 145 -25.79 27.03 -13.09
N GLU A 146 -25.49 28.32 -12.88
CA GLU A 146 -26.52 29.34 -12.68
C GLU A 146 -27.19 29.76 -14.00
N GLU A 147 -26.43 29.76 -15.09
CA GLU A 147 -26.91 30.12 -16.42
C GLU A 147 -27.58 28.93 -17.13
N ASP A 148 -28.76 29.18 -17.70
CA ASP A 148 -29.46 28.19 -18.51
C ASP A 148 -28.68 27.83 -19.77
N GLN A 149 -28.39 26.54 -19.93
CA GLN A 149 -27.74 25.98 -21.10
C GLN A 149 -28.73 25.89 -22.27
N SER A 150 -28.24 26.11 -23.49
CA SER A 150 -29.02 26.19 -24.73
C SER A 150 -29.47 24.80 -25.25
N TYR A 151 -30.11 23.99 -24.41
CA TYR A 151 -30.68 22.72 -24.85
C TYR A 151 -32.04 22.92 -25.55
N PRO A 152 -32.30 22.27 -26.71
CA PRO A 152 -33.58 22.34 -27.39
C PRO A 152 -34.75 21.89 -26.51
N ASP A 153 -35.93 22.47 -26.69
CA ASP A 153 -37.13 21.98 -26.00
C ASP A 153 -37.42 20.51 -26.35
N HIS A 154 -37.74 19.72 -25.33
CA HIS A 154 -38.07 18.31 -25.50
C HIS A 154 -39.06 17.85 -24.43
N PRO A 155 -40.07 17.02 -24.75
CA PRO A 155 -41.08 16.58 -23.78
C PRO A 155 -40.50 15.76 -22.60
N GLU A 156 -39.39 15.05 -22.82
CA GLU A 156 -38.70 14.29 -21.76
C GLU A 156 -37.77 15.15 -20.87
N ARG A 157 -37.62 16.45 -21.15
CA ARG A 157 -36.71 17.34 -20.41
C ARG A 157 -37.25 17.63 -19.01
N PHE A 158 -36.39 17.48 -18.00
CA PHE A 158 -36.73 17.90 -16.66
C PHE A 158 -36.83 19.43 -16.59
N GLU A 159 -37.98 19.90 -16.12
CA GLU A 159 -38.27 21.29 -15.78
C GLU A 159 -38.85 21.28 -14.36
N SER A 160 -37.97 21.14 -13.37
CA SER A 160 -38.31 21.03 -11.94
C SER A 160 -37.56 22.09 -11.14
N VAL A 161 -37.97 22.38 -9.91
CA VAL A 161 -37.20 23.26 -9.01
C VAL A 161 -35.78 22.72 -8.78
N TRP A 162 -35.59 21.40 -8.78
CA TRP A 162 -34.28 20.75 -8.63
C TRP A 162 -33.79 20.19 -9.98
N PRO A 163 -32.61 20.62 -10.48
CA PRO A 163 -32.06 20.12 -11.73
C PRO A 163 -31.81 18.61 -11.69
N GLN A 164 -32.30 17.89 -12.71
CA GLN A 164 -32.21 16.43 -12.81
C GLN A 164 -31.92 16.00 -14.26
N LEU A 165 -31.43 14.76 -14.41
CA LEU A 165 -31.28 14.10 -15.71
C LEU A 165 -31.42 12.58 -15.56
N LEU A 166 -31.73 11.90 -16.67
CA LEU A 166 -31.62 10.45 -16.79
C LEU A 166 -30.54 10.06 -17.80
N CYS A 167 -29.97 8.87 -17.60
CA CYS A 167 -29.19 8.17 -18.59
C CYS A 167 -30.09 7.50 -19.63
N ARG A 168 -29.54 7.23 -20.82
CA ARG A 168 -30.22 6.46 -21.87
C ARG A 168 -30.06 4.95 -21.70
N THR A 169 -29.07 4.52 -20.90
CA THR A 169 -28.76 3.11 -20.63
C THR A 169 -29.91 2.46 -19.85
N ASP A 170 -30.48 1.41 -20.41
CA ASP A 170 -31.45 0.53 -19.75
C ASP A 170 -30.72 -0.51 -18.90
N LEU A 171 -31.08 -0.60 -17.62
CA LEU A 171 -30.46 -1.57 -16.71
C LEU A 171 -31.13 -2.93 -16.90
N THR A 172 -30.36 -3.90 -17.41
CA THR A 172 -30.81 -5.28 -17.65
C THR A 172 -29.98 -6.25 -16.81
N ASP A 173 -30.64 -7.32 -16.34
CA ASP A 173 -30.05 -8.37 -15.50
C ASP A 173 -29.32 -7.83 -14.25
N HIS A 174 -27.98 -7.85 -14.24
CA HIS A 174 -27.16 -7.34 -13.15
C HIS A 174 -26.30 -6.17 -13.63
N CYS A 175 -26.41 -5.02 -12.97
CA CYS A 175 -25.73 -3.79 -13.37
C CYS A 175 -24.97 -3.18 -12.18
N TYR A 176 -23.75 -2.73 -12.43
CA TYR A 176 -22.88 -2.07 -11.46
C TYR A 176 -22.25 -0.83 -12.07
N TRP A 177 -22.28 0.30 -11.36
CA TRP A 177 -21.52 1.48 -11.77
C TRP A 177 -21.06 2.30 -10.56
N GLU A 178 -20.00 3.08 -10.76
CA GLU A 178 -19.46 4.00 -9.76
C GLU A 178 -19.55 5.44 -10.25
N VAL A 179 -19.83 6.36 -9.32
CA VAL A 179 -19.80 7.80 -9.59
C VAL A 179 -19.05 8.54 -8.49
N GLU A 180 -18.29 9.54 -8.89
CA GLU A 180 -17.77 10.56 -7.98
C GLU A 180 -18.75 11.72 -7.92
N TRP A 181 -19.00 12.22 -6.71
CA TRP A 181 -19.90 13.33 -6.49
C TRP A 181 -19.29 14.39 -5.57
N ARG A 182 -19.72 15.63 -5.75
CA ARG A 182 -19.38 16.79 -4.92
C ARG A 182 -20.62 17.66 -4.73
N GLY A 183 -20.75 18.31 -3.58
CA GLY A 183 -21.88 19.16 -3.26
C GLY A 183 -23.06 18.33 -2.74
N ARG A 184 -24.28 18.71 -3.13
CA ARG A 184 -25.48 17.97 -2.77
C ARG A 184 -26.01 17.27 -4.02
N VAL A 185 -26.00 15.95 -4.03
CA VAL A 185 -26.32 15.14 -5.22
C VAL A 185 -27.28 14.00 -4.86
N SER A 186 -28.23 13.72 -5.74
CA SER A 186 -29.09 12.54 -5.69
C SER A 186 -28.65 11.52 -6.74
N ILE A 187 -28.25 10.33 -6.32
CA ILE A 187 -27.87 9.20 -7.20
C ILE A 187 -29.03 8.21 -7.19
N SER A 188 -29.64 7.96 -8.35
CA SER A 188 -30.95 7.32 -8.41
C SER A 188 -31.08 6.30 -9.53
N VAL A 189 -32.06 5.42 -9.40
CA VAL A 189 -32.64 4.66 -10.51
C VAL A 189 -34.14 4.96 -10.60
N SER A 190 -34.66 5.03 -11.81
CA SER A 190 -36.05 5.44 -12.05
C SER A 190 -36.62 4.76 -13.27
N TYR A 191 -37.93 4.56 -13.28
CA TYR A 191 -38.65 4.28 -14.53
C TYR A 191 -38.63 5.50 -15.45
N ARG A 192 -38.73 5.24 -16.76
CA ARG A 192 -38.79 6.29 -17.78
C ARG A 192 -40.06 7.14 -17.63
N THR A 193 -41.13 6.58 -17.08
CA THR A 193 -42.44 7.21 -16.88
C THR A 193 -42.47 8.31 -15.80
N ILE A 194 -41.36 8.51 -15.08
CA ILE A 194 -41.24 9.59 -14.09
C ILE A 194 -41.65 10.94 -14.66
N ARG A 195 -42.47 11.67 -13.89
CA ARG A 195 -42.97 12.99 -14.26
C ARG A 195 -41.81 13.98 -14.45
N ARG A 196 -41.81 14.68 -15.59
CA ARG A 196 -40.71 15.59 -15.99
C ARG A 196 -40.89 17.05 -15.57
N LYS A 197 -42.14 17.47 -15.34
CA LYS A 197 -42.51 18.87 -15.08
C LYS A 197 -43.42 19.00 -13.87
N GLY A 198 -43.26 20.09 -13.11
CA GLY A 198 -44.16 20.54 -12.05
C GLY A 198 -43.46 20.82 -10.71
N ASP A 199 -44.10 21.62 -9.86
CA ASP A 199 -43.56 22.05 -8.56
C ASP A 199 -43.84 21.06 -7.41
N SER A 200 -44.47 19.93 -7.69
CA SER A 200 -44.69 18.87 -6.70
C SER A 200 -43.47 17.96 -6.57
N GLY A 201 -43.29 17.35 -5.39
CA GLY A 201 -42.22 16.37 -5.16
C GLY A 201 -42.28 15.11 -6.05
N ASP A 202 -43.35 14.93 -6.83
CA ASP A 202 -43.57 13.75 -7.68
C ASP A 202 -42.61 13.70 -8.88
N CYS A 203 -42.03 14.84 -9.29
CA CYS A 203 -41.02 14.89 -10.34
C CYS A 203 -39.58 14.71 -9.82
N LEU A 204 -39.38 14.62 -8.51
CA LEU A 204 -38.07 14.48 -7.87
C LEU A 204 -37.72 13.01 -7.66
N PHE A 205 -36.47 12.63 -7.91
CA PHE A 205 -35.98 11.31 -7.54
C PHE A 205 -36.20 11.00 -6.05
N GLY A 206 -36.79 9.83 -5.77
CA GLY A 206 -37.21 9.37 -4.44
C GLY A 206 -38.47 10.04 -3.88
N GLY A 207 -39.00 11.07 -4.56
CA GLY A 207 -40.23 11.78 -4.20
C GLY A 207 -41.51 11.16 -4.79
N ASN A 208 -41.38 10.05 -5.51
CA ASN A 208 -42.44 9.25 -6.10
C ASN A 208 -42.17 7.76 -5.86
N ASP A 209 -43.11 6.91 -6.24
CA ASP A 209 -43.03 5.44 -6.19
C ASP A 209 -42.33 4.83 -7.42
N GLN A 210 -41.91 5.64 -8.40
CA GLN A 210 -41.25 5.23 -9.64
C GLN A 210 -39.71 5.35 -9.58
N SER A 211 -39.16 5.83 -8.47
CA SER A 211 -37.73 6.08 -8.31
C SER A 211 -37.21 5.76 -6.92
N TRP A 212 -35.95 5.33 -6.87
CA TRP A 212 -35.20 5.00 -5.67
C TRP A 212 -33.91 5.80 -5.68
N SER A 213 -33.64 6.53 -4.60
CA SER A 213 -32.57 7.54 -4.59
C SER A 213 -31.75 7.50 -3.31
N LEU A 214 -30.44 7.69 -3.47
CA LEU A 214 -29.49 8.02 -2.42
C LEU A 214 -29.07 9.49 -2.54
N ASP A 215 -29.37 10.28 -1.51
CA ASP A 215 -28.84 11.63 -1.39
C ASP A 215 -27.51 11.63 -0.66
N CYS A 216 -26.57 12.33 -1.28
CA CYS A 216 -25.23 12.56 -0.80
C CYS A 216 -25.03 14.06 -0.55
N SER A 217 -24.29 14.39 0.51
CA SER A 217 -24.02 15.76 0.94
C SER A 217 -22.61 15.86 1.49
N ASP A 218 -21.91 16.96 1.17
CA ASP A 218 -20.51 17.20 1.58
C ASP A 218 -20.29 17.17 3.11
N ASP A 219 -21.35 17.30 3.91
CA ASP A 219 -21.32 17.15 5.37
C ASP A 219 -21.27 15.69 5.86
N GLY A 220 -21.06 14.74 4.95
CA GLY A 220 -20.91 13.32 5.25
C GLY A 220 -22.23 12.59 5.55
N ARG A 221 -23.38 13.25 5.36
CA ARG A 221 -24.69 12.64 5.62
C ARG A 221 -25.25 11.98 4.36
N TYR A 222 -25.73 10.75 4.51
CA TYR A 222 -26.43 9.99 3.48
C TYR A 222 -27.90 9.79 3.85
N PHE A 223 -28.79 9.96 2.87
CA PHE A 223 -30.22 9.70 3.05
C PHE A 223 -30.74 8.85 1.90
N VAL A 224 -31.62 7.90 2.21
CA VAL A 224 -32.35 7.16 1.17
C VAL A 224 -33.77 7.67 1.06
N ARG A 225 -34.25 7.79 -0.17
CA ARG A 225 -35.59 8.27 -0.50
C ARG A 225 -36.30 7.34 -1.49
N HIS A 226 -37.55 7.03 -1.18
CA HIS A 226 -38.49 6.34 -2.07
C HIS A 226 -39.92 6.63 -1.59
N SER A 227 -40.84 6.92 -2.51
CA SER A 227 -42.25 7.21 -2.22
C SER A 227 -42.44 8.27 -1.12
N LYS A 228 -41.65 9.36 -1.19
CA LYS A 228 -41.62 10.49 -0.22
C LYS A 228 -41.18 10.12 1.20
N LYS A 229 -40.85 8.86 1.46
CA LYS A 229 -40.26 8.42 2.73
C LYS A 229 -38.76 8.65 2.70
N ARG A 230 -38.22 9.22 3.77
CA ARG A 230 -36.79 9.48 3.95
C ARG A 230 -36.27 8.73 5.17
N ALA A 231 -35.17 8.00 5.02
CA ALA A 231 -34.44 7.41 6.14
C ALA A 231 -33.00 7.96 6.18
N VAL A 232 -32.51 8.21 7.40
CA VAL A 232 -31.12 8.66 7.64
C VAL A 232 -30.24 7.44 7.80
N ILE A 233 -29.10 7.39 7.10
CA ILE A 233 -28.09 6.34 7.28
C ILE A 233 -27.07 6.84 8.31
N PHE A 234 -27.02 6.20 9.48
CA PHE A 234 -26.01 6.49 10.50
C PHE A 234 -24.74 5.68 10.18
N SER A 235 -23.73 6.33 9.58
CA SER A 235 -22.40 5.74 9.46
C SER A 235 -21.64 5.88 10.78
N SER A 236 -21.09 4.78 11.29
CA SER A 236 -20.29 4.68 12.52
C SER A 236 -18.86 5.22 12.40
N SER A 237 -18.52 5.88 11.30
CA SER A 237 -17.20 6.47 11.04
C SER A 237 -17.30 7.99 10.92
N SER A 238 -17.23 8.67 12.07
CA SER A 238 -16.96 10.11 12.15
C SER A 238 -15.45 10.35 11.99
N SER A 239 -14.94 10.27 10.76
CA SER A 239 -13.64 10.82 10.40
C SER A 239 -13.85 12.03 9.50
N SER A 240 -13.61 13.21 10.08
CA SER A 240 -13.68 14.52 9.43
C SER A 240 -12.40 14.81 8.66
N SER A 241 -12.45 14.73 7.34
CA SER A 241 -11.65 15.56 6.44
C SER A 241 -12.36 15.69 5.08
N SER A 242 -12.29 16.88 4.50
CA SER A 242 -13.26 17.42 3.54
C SER A 242 -12.99 17.08 2.08
N SER A 243 -14.10 17.01 1.32
CA SER A 243 -14.27 17.17 -0.13
C SER A 243 -14.30 15.90 -1.02
N SER A 244 -15.51 15.62 -1.54
CA SER A 244 -15.89 14.63 -2.55
C SER A 244 -15.89 13.15 -2.13
N GLY A 245 -16.97 12.44 -2.50
CA GLY A 245 -17.17 11.03 -2.18
C GLY A 245 -17.46 10.20 -3.44
N ARG A 246 -17.07 8.93 -3.42
CA ARG A 246 -17.40 7.98 -4.49
C ARG A 246 -18.46 7.01 -4.00
N VAL A 247 -19.49 6.77 -4.81
CA VAL A 247 -20.60 5.86 -4.52
C VAL A 247 -20.68 4.82 -5.63
N ALA A 248 -20.83 3.55 -5.24
CA ALA A 248 -21.15 2.46 -6.14
C ALA A 248 -22.63 2.09 -6.01
N VAL A 249 -23.24 1.76 -7.15
CA VAL A 249 -24.61 1.28 -7.23
C VAL A 249 -24.60 -0.09 -7.88
N TYR A 250 -25.27 -1.05 -7.25
CA TYR A 250 -25.49 -2.39 -7.79
C TYR A 250 -26.99 -2.66 -7.90
N VAL A 251 -27.43 -3.11 -9.06
CA VAL A 251 -28.83 -3.46 -9.35
C VAL A 251 -28.88 -4.90 -9.82
N ASP A 252 -29.75 -5.68 -9.18
CA ASP A 252 -30.11 -7.03 -9.56
C ASP A 252 -31.59 -7.00 -9.94
N CYS A 253 -31.85 -6.87 -11.24
CA CYS A 253 -33.21 -6.73 -11.78
C CYS A 253 -34.05 -7.99 -11.52
N PRO A 254 -33.56 -9.23 -11.75
CA PRO A 254 -34.31 -10.46 -11.45
C PRO A 254 -34.65 -10.63 -9.97
N ALA A 255 -33.70 -10.33 -9.06
CA ALA A 255 -33.94 -10.42 -7.62
C ALA A 255 -34.63 -9.18 -7.03
N GLY A 256 -34.86 -8.14 -7.84
CA GLY A 256 -35.50 -6.90 -7.40
C GLY A 256 -34.72 -6.14 -6.33
N THR A 257 -33.38 -6.20 -6.40
CA THR A 257 -32.49 -5.64 -5.38
C THR A 257 -31.71 -4.45 -5.92
N LEU A 258 -31.68 -3.34 -5.19
CA LEU A 258 -30.86 -2.15 -5.47
C LEU A 258 -30.03 -1.82 -4.25
N SER A 259 -28.71 -1.88 -4.36
CA SER A 259 -27.77 -1.65 -3.27
C SER A 259 -26.86 -0.45 -3.56
N PHE A 260 -26.67 0.38 -2.55
CA PHE A 260 -25.75 1.52 -2.57
C PHE A 260 -24.56 1.25 -1.64
N TYR A 261 -23.37 1.64 -2.08
CA TYR A 261 -22.13 1.48 -1.31
C TYR A 261 -21.32 2.78 -1.34
N ARG A 262 -20.68 3.13 -0.23
CA ARG A 262 -19.62 4.13 -0.18
C ARG A 262 -18.32 3.45 -0.57
N VAL A 263 -17.65 4.03 -1.56
CA VAL A 263 -16.40 3.50 -2.09
C VAL A 263 -15.23 4.20 -1.41
N SER A 264 -14.35 3.41 -0.83
CA SER A 264 -13.02 3.79 -0.33
C SER A 264 -12.01 2.80 -0.92
N ASP A 265 -11.25 2.10 -0.09
CA ASP A 265 -10.44 0.93 -0.50
C ASP A 265 -11.31 -0.34 -0.63
N SER A 266 -12.42 -0.39 0.10
CA SER A 266 -13.45 -1.44 0.03
C SER A 266 -14.85 -0.85 -0.16
N LEU A 267 -15.83 -1.72 -0.50
CA LEU A 267 -17.25 -1.34 -0.61
C LEU A 267 -17.91 -1.37 0.78
N ASN A 268 -18.18 -0.20 1.33
CA ASN A 268 -18.95 -0.05 2.56
C ASN A 268 -20.43 0.05 2.22
N HIS A 269 -21.22 -0.96 2.59
CA HIS A 269 -22.66 -0.98 2.33
C HIS A 269 -23.35 0.22 3.00
N LEU A 270 -24.13 0.97 2.22
CA LEU A 270 -24.92 2.09 2.71
C LEU A 270 -26.37 1.66 2.93
N TYR A 271 -26.99 1.07 1.90
CA TYR A 271 -28.40 0.68 1.96
C TYR A 271 -28.78 -0.27 0.82
N THR A 272 -29.78 -1.11 1.04
CA THR A 272 -30.40 -1.95 0.00
C THR A 272 -31.91 -1.78 0.00
N PHE A 273 -32.46 -1.47 -1.17
CA PHE A 273 -33.88 -1.60 -1.46
C PHE A 273 -34.18 -3.00 -1.98
N ASN A 274 -35.15 -3.67 -1.38
CA ASN A 274 -35.75 -4.90 -1.90
C ASN A 274 -37.16 -4.54 -2.40
N THR A 275 -37.39 -4.70 -3.69
CA THR A 275 -38.66 -4.36 -4.35
C THR A 275 -38.89 -5.27 -5.55
N THR A 276 -39.96 -5.07 -6.30
CA THR A 276 -40.19 -5.77 -7.56
C THR A 276 -40.27 -4.73 -8.66
N PHE A 277 -39.31 -4.74 -9.58
CA PHE A 277 -39.29 -3.75 -10.65
C PHE A 277 -40.31 -4.12 -11.74
N THR A 278 -41.23 -3.21 -12.06
CA THR A 278 -42.32 -3.43 -13.01
C THR A 278 -42.03 -2.89 -14.41
N GLU A 279 -41.02 -2.03 -14.55
CA GLU A 279 -40.61 -1.40 -15.80
C GLU A 279 -39.06 -1.36 -15.89
N PRO A 280 -38.48 -1.16 -17.10
CA PRO A 280 -37.05 -0.95 -17.25
C PRO A 280 -36.54 0.25 -16.44
N LEU A 281 -35.44 0.05 -15.73
CA LEU A 281 -34.81 1.07 -14.90
C LEU A 281 -33.76 1.87 -15.67
N TYR A 282 -33.68 3.16 -15.37
CA TYR A 282 -32.71 4.09 -15.92
C TYR A 282 -31.98 4.82 -14.78
N PRO A 283 -30.64 4.90 -14.81
CA PRO A 283 -29.89 5.70 -13.86
C PRO A 283 -30.23 7.18 -14.00
N GLY A 284 -30.28 7.89 -12.87
CA GLY A 284 -30.63 9.29 -12.80
C GLY A 284 -29.80 10.05 -11.77
N PHE A 285 -29.53 11.31 -12.08
CA PHE A 285 -28.75 12.21 -11.21
C PHE A 285 -29.50 13.51 -10.97
N GLY A 286 -29.58 13.94 -9.72
CA GLY A 286 -30.16 15.22 -9.29
C GLY A 286 -29.12 16.10 -8.59
N PHE A 287 -29.23 17.42 -8.77
CA PHE A 287 -28.23 18.38 -8.29
C PHE A 287 -28.85 19.43 -7.36
N GLY A 288 -28.28 19.56 -6.17
CA GLY A 288 -28.66 20.56 -5.18
C GLY A 288 -28.04 21.92 -5.41
N SER A 289 -28.30 22.87 -4.52
CA SER A 289 -27.75 24.24 -4.59
C SER A 289 -26.25 24.27 -4.25
N GLY A 290 -25.51 25.22 -4.82
CA GLY A 290 -24.04 25.25 -4.74
C GLY A 290 -23.39 24.40 -5.83
N PHE A 291 -22.07 24.51 -6.01
CA PHE A 291 -21.25 23.85 -7.06
C PHE A 291 -21.28 22.31 -7.00
N SER A 292 -22.46 21.72 -7.24
CA SER A 292 -22.72 20.29 -7.17
C SER A 292 -22.38 19.65 -8.52
N SER A 293 -21.66 18.54 -8.47
CA SER A 293 -21.21 17.84 -9.67
C SER A 293 -21.20 16.33 -9.50
N VAL A 294 -21.43 15.61 -10.60
CA VAL A 294 -21.29 14.16 -10.72
C VAL A 294 -20.32 13.88 -11.86
N SER A 295 -19.41 12.95 -11.64
CA SER A 295 -18.52 12.41 -12.66
C SER A 295 -18.71 10.90 -12.72
N LEU A 296 -19.03 10.36 -13.89
CA LEU A 296 -19.12 8.93 -14.11
C LEU A 296 -17.71 8.34 -14.06
N CYS A 297 -17.46 7.37 -13.19
CA CYS A 297 -16.19 6.68 -13.13
C CYS A 297 -16.03 5.81 -14.39
N GLY A 298 -14.91 5.94 -15.07
CA GLY A 298 -14.59 5.11 -16.24
C GLY A 298 -13.79 3.92 -15.79
N GLU A 299 -14.00 2.77 -16.43
CA GLU A 299 -12.92 1.81 -16.51
C GLU A 299 -11.71 2.55 -17.08
N SER A 300 -10.65 2.64 -16.28
CA SER A 300 -9.30 2.69 -16.81
C SER A 300 -9.22 1.60 -17.87
N SER A 301 -9.17 2.03 -19.12
CA SER A 301 -9.43 1.23 -20.30
C SER A 301 -8.54 -0.01 -20.37
N ALA A 302 -9.17 -1.18 -20.23
CA ALA A 302 -8.74 -2.43 -20.82
C ALA A 302 -9.87 -2.94 -21.74
N GLY A 303 -9.62 -3.03 -23.05
CA GLY A 303 -10.36 -3.91 -23.97
C GLY A 303 -11.74 -3.45 -24.50
N VAL A 304 -11.71 -2.79 -25.66
CA VAL A 304 -12.81 -2.20 -26.46
C VAL A 304 -13.89 -3.18 -26.96
N GLN A 305 -15.14 -2.69 -27.01
CA GLN A 305 -16.08 -2.99 -28.11
C GLN A 305 -16.87 -1.73 -28.51
N ARG A 306 -16.27 -0.84 -29.32
CA ARG A 306 -17.00 0.21 -30.02
C ARG A 306 -17.33 -0.27 -31.43
N SER A 307 -18.63 -0.33 -31.72
CA SER A 307 -19.20 -0.70 -33.01
C SER A 307 -18.82 0.30 -34.11
N ARG A 308 -18.70 -0.24 -35.32
CA ARG A 308 -18.10 0.37 -36.51
C ARG A 308 -19.03 1.35 -37.26
N GLU A 309 -20.03 1.94 -36.60
CA GLU A 309 -21.06 2.78 -37.26
C GLU A 309 -21.17 4.23 -36.75
N ASP A 310 -20.55 4.59 -35.62
CA ASP A 310 -20.65 5.96 -35.07
C ASP A 310 -19.60 6.95 -35.61
N LEU A 311 -18.59 6.48 -36.35
CA LEU A 311 -17.52 7.32 -36.94
C LEU A 311 -17.91 8.02 -38.25
N ARG A 312 -19.16 7.90 -38.72
CA ARG A 312 -19.66 8.60 -39.93
C ARG A 312 -20.62 9.77 -39.67
N LYS A 313 -20.93 10.12 -38.41
CA LYS A 313 -21.94 11.16 -38.10
C LYS A 313 -21.44 12.40 -37.35
N LEU A 314 -20.14 12.57 -37.12
CA LEU A 314 -19.57 13.78 -36.52
C LEU A 314 -18.74 14.56 -37.55
N SER A 315 -19.44 15.16 -38.53
CA SER A 315 -18.87 16.22 -39.37
C SER A 315 -19.99 17.10 -39.95
N VAL A 316 -20.80 17.73 -39.09
CA VAL A 316 -21.70 18.84 -39.49
C VAL A 316 -21.91 19.78 -38.28
N ASP A 317 -21.75 21.07 -38.54
CA ASP A 317 -22.12 22.27 -37.76
C ASP A 317 -21.31 22.71 -36.53
N VAL A 318 -20.40 23.68 -36.74
CA VAL A 318 -20.52 25.03 -36.12
C VAL A 318 -20.08 26.09 -37.15
N LYS A 319 -21.06 26.74 -37.79
CA LYS A 319 -20.93 28.07 -38.41
C LYS A 319 -21.18 29.12 -37.34
N GLY A 320 -20.30 30.13 -37.26
CA GLY A 320 -20.72 31.51 -36.96
C GLY A 320 -20.00 32.23 -35.84
N ALA A 321 -18.91 32.95 -36.17
CA ALA A 321 -18.71 34.35 -35.78
C ALA A 321 -17.67 34.99 -36.71
N ARG A 322 -18.10 35.97 -37.50
CA ARG A 322 -17.31 36.71 -38.51
C ARG A 322 -16.44 37.80 -37.87
N GLY A 323 -15.22 37.93 -38.41
CA GLY A 323 -14.37 39.12 -38.29
C GLY A 323 -13.27 39.09 -39.37
N SER A 324 -13.59 39.59 -40.56
CA SER A 324 -12.78 39.94 -41.75
C SER A 324 -11.23 39.82 -41.71
N SER A 325 -10.63 39.00 -42.59
CA SER A 325 -10.16 39.40 -43.94
C SER A 325 -9.31 38.30 -44.62
N GLU A 326 -9.68 38.04 -45.88
CA GLU A 326 -8.88 37.55 -47.02
C GLU A 326 -8.38 36.08 -47.12
N ASN A 327 -9.14 35.36 -47.96
CA ASN A 327 -8.87 34.13 -48.72
C ASN A 327 -7.42 33.92 -49.20
N ARG A 328 -6.86 32.72 -48.90
CA ARG A 328 -6.25 31.79 -49.88
C ARG A 328 -6.35 30.35 -49.33
N GLY A 329 -6.76 29.43 -50.19
CA GLY A 329 -7.46 28.19 -49.86
C GLY A 329 -6.66 27.13 -49.10
N ALA A 330 -7.34 26.50 -48.13
CA ALA A 330 -6.99 25.18 -47.62
C ALA A 330 -7.56 24.13 -48.58
N SER A 331 -6.68 23.45 -49.30
CA SER A 331 -7.01 22.26 -50.07
C SER A 331 -7.41 21.12 -49.13
N SER A 332 -8.53 20.49 -49.45
CA SER A 332 -8.90 19.14 -49.04
C SER A 332 -7.69 18.19 -49.01
N PHE A 333 -7.48 17.49 -47.90
CA PHE A 333 -6.67 16.28 -47.88
C PHE A 333 -7.39 15.21 -48.71
N GLN A 334 -7.15 15.24 -50.02
CA GLN A 334 -7.28 14.06 -50.87
C GLN A 334 -6.08 13.16 -50.51
N THR A 335 -6.29 12.18 -49.66
CA THR A 335 -5.69 10.88 -49.95
C THR A 335 -6.30 10.46 -51.28
N GLU A 336 -5.55 10.59 -52.38
CA GLU A 336 -5.89 9.86 -53.59
C GLU A 336 -6.10 8.40 -53.18
N GLY A 337 -7.33 7.93 -53.35
CA GLY A 337 -7.70 6.57 -53.04
C GLY A 337 -6.85 5.62 -53.87
N ARG A 338 -5.87 4.98 -53.25
CA ARG A 338 -5.60 3.60 -53.62
C ARG A 338 -6.73 2.77 -53.03
N ASP A 339 -7.63 2.30 -53.89
CA ASP A 339 -8.27 1.01 -53.67
C ASP A 339 -7.14 -0.01 -53.51
N LEU A 340 -6.84 -0.37 -52.26
CA LEU A 340 -5.94 -1.49 -51.97
C LEU A 340 -6.56 -2.72 -52.63
N SER A 341 -5.80 -3.36 -53.51
CA SER A 341 -6.25 -4.59 -54.15
C SER A 341 -6.34 -5.70 -53.10
N THR A 342 -7.20 -6.70 -53.33
CA THR A 342 -7.33 -7.84 -52.43
C THR A 342 -5.98 -8.52 -52.20
N GLY A 343 -5.43 -8.38 -50.99
CA GLY A 343 -4.16 -8.97 -50.56
C GLY A 343 -3.02 -7.98 -50.31
N ASP A 344 -3.16 -6.69 -50.67
CA ASP A 344 -2.13 -5.70 -50.35
C ASP A 344 -1.98 -5.50 -48.83
N MET A 345 -0.75 -5.38 -48.36
CA MET A 345 -0.39 -5.27 -46.94
C MET A 345 0.32 -3.94 -46.65
N ALA A 346 0.06 -3.35 -45.49
CA ALA A 346 0.82 -2.22 -44.96
C ALA A 346 1.32 -2.49 -43.54
N VAL A 347 2.60 -2.23 -43.27
CA VAL A 347 3.22 -2.48 -41.95
C VAL A 347 4.08 -1.31 -41.49
N ALA A 348 4.25 -1.17 -40.18
CA ALA A 348 5.25 -0.26 -39.60
C ALA A 348 6.67 -0.79 -39.86
N ALA A 349 7.58 0.11 -40.24
CA ALA A 349 8.97 -0.26 -40.54
C ALA A 349 9.76 -0.63 -39.28
N LEU A 350 9.51 0.07 -38.17
CA LEU A 350 10.11 -0.18 -36.84
C LEU A 350 11.66 -0.12 -36.85
N GLY A 351 12.23 0.81 -37.61
CA GLY A 351 13.68 0.98 -37.74
C GLY A 351 14.38 -0.13 -38.54
N ARG A 352 13.64 -1.03 -39.19
CA ARG A 352 14.19 -2.04 -40.09
C ARG A 352 14.53 -1.41 -41.45
N PRO A 353 15.60 -1.87 -42.12
CA PRO A 353 16.11 -1.24 -43.34
C PRO A 353 15.32 -1.66 -44.59
N PHE A 354 14.16 -1.03 -44.81
CA PHE A 354 13.33 -1.28 -45.99
C PHE A 354 13.81 -0.52 -47.22
N THR A 355 13.78 -1.18 -48.38
CA THR A 355 14.00 -0.57 -49.71
C THR A 355 12.92 -1.00 -50.71
N LEU A 356 12.70 -0.21 -51.75
CA LEU A 356 11.73 -0.56 -52.80
C LEU A 356 12.16 -1.84 -53.54
N GLY A 357 11.19 -2.70 -53.87
CA GLY A 357 11.44 -3.97 -54.54
C GLY A 357 12.01 -5.07 -53.64
N MET A 358 12.25 -4.80 -52.35
CA MET A 358 12.72 -5.80 -51.39
C MET A 358 11.65 -6.88 -51.16
N LEU A 359 12.09 -8.13 -50.99
CA LEU A 359 11.21 -9.25 -50.68
C LEU A 359 10.93 -9.36 -49.18
N TYR A 360 9.68 -9.70 -48.83
CA TYR A 360 9.20 -9.82 -47.45
C TYR A 360 8.44 -11.13 -47.23
N ASP A 361 8.72 -11.81 -46.12
CA ASP A 361 7.96 -12.97 -45.68
C ASP A 361 6.96 -12.60 -44.57
N GLY A 362 5.72 -12.29 -44.97
CA GLY A 362 4.61 -12.01 -44.06
C GLY A 362 4.21 -13.18 -43.14
N ARG A 363 4.72 -14.40 -43.36
CA ARG A 363 4.52 -15.51 -42.42
C ARG A 363 5.35 -15.33 -41.16
N LYS A 364 6.57 -14.80 -41.32
CA LYS A 364 7.55 -14.61 -40.24
C LYS A 364 7.74 -13.16 -39.83
N ASP A 365 7.17 -12.22 -40.60
CA ASP A 365 7.47 -10.78 -40.54
C ASP A 365 8.96 -10.45 -40.76
N GLU A 366 9.59 -11.20 -41.67
CA GLU A 366 11.03 -11.18 -41.92
C GLU A 366 11.36 -10.50 -43.26
N LEU A 367 12.37 -9.64 -43.26
CA LEU A 367 12.96 -9.05 -44.47
C LEU A 367 13.97 -10.02 -45.06
N ILE A 368 13.97 -10.21 -46.39
CA ILE A 368 14.97 -11.04 -47.07
C ILE A 368 16.12 -10.14 -47.54
N PRO A 369 17.29 -10.12 -46.86
CA PRO A 369 18.34 -9.15 -47.15
C PRO A 369 18.98 -9.41 -48.52
N GLY A 370 19.43 -8.33 -49.18
CA GLY A 370 20.24 -8.41 -50.41
C GLY A 370 19.51 -8.94 -51.65
N SER A 371 18.18 -9.06 -51.61
CA SER A 371 17.37 -9.58 -52.73
C SER A 371 16.23 -8.61 -53.05
N THR A 372 16.44 -7.69 -53.99
CA THR A 372 15.35 -6.96 -54.65
C THR A 372 14.85 -7.76 -55.86
N LEU A 373 13.55 -7.71 -56.12
CA LEU A 373 12.98 -8.42 -57.27
C LEU A 373 13.43 -7.80 -58.61
N TRP A 374 13.72 -6.50 -58.61
CA TRP A 374 14.23 -5.75 -59.76
C TRP A 374 15.60 -5.17 -59.44
N ASP A 375 16.42 -4.99 -60.48
CA ASP A 375 17.71 -4.31 -60.36
C ASP A 375 17.52 -2.82 -60.05
N GLU A 376 18.59 -2.19 -59.57
CA GLU A 376 18.58 -0.80 -59.13
C GLU A 376 18.17 0.19 -60.22
N THR A 377 18.60 -0.02 -61.47
CA THR A 377 18.26 0.88 -62.58
C THR A 377 16.77 0.80 -62.91
N THR A 378 16.21 -0.40 -62.90
CA THR A 378 14.77 -0.62 -63.07
C THR A 378 13.97 0.01 -61.94
N LEU A 379 14.42 -0.12 -60.68
CA LEU A 379 13.74 0.49 -59.54
C LEU A 379 13.75 2.02 -59.61
N GLN A 380 14.90 2.63 -59.89
CA GLN A 380 15.03 4.10 -60.00
C GLN A 380 14.13 4.67 -61.11
N ASN A 381 14.14 4.06 -62.30
CA ASN A 381 13.34 4.53 -63.44
C ASN A 381 11.83 4.43 -63.21
N ASN A 382 11.38 3.55 -62.31
CA ASN A 382 9.96 3.31 -62.03
C ASN A 382 9.51 3.84 -60.66
N THR A 383 10.39 4.56 -59.93
CA THR A 383 10.04 5.15 -58.64
C THR A 383 9.40 6.52 -58.82
N ILE A 384 8.20 6.67 -58.28
CA ILE A 384 7.48 7.93 -58.15
C ILE A 384 7.67 8.42 -56.72
N ARG A 385 8.21 9.64 -56.58
CA ARG A 385 8.36 10.34 -55.29
C ARG A 385 7.28 11.41 -55.16
N SER A 386 6.54 11.40 -54.06
CA SER A 386 5.59 12.45 -53.69
C SER A 386 5.94 13.06 -52.33
N SER A 387 5.68 14.35 -52.18
CA SER A 387 5.92 15.08 -50.93
C SER A 387 4.80 14.78 -49.92
N GLN A 388 5.17 14.59 -48.65
CA GLN A 388 4.29 14.21 -47.54
C GLN A 388 4.74 14.89 -46.24
N TYR A 389 5.06 16.19 -46.29
CA TYR A 389 5.53 16.93 -45.10
C TYR A 389 4.42 17.03 -44.04
N SER A 390 4.66 16.42 -42.87
CA SER A 390 3.83 16.60 -41.69
C SER A 390 4.68 16.52 -40.42
N SER A 391 4.23 17.15 -39.34
CA SER A 391 4.85 17.04 -38.02
C SER A 391 3.77 16.99 -36.95
N GLU A 392 3.87 15.99 -36.08
CA GLU A 392 2.91 15.67 -35.03
C GLU A 392 3.66 15.59 -33.69
N PHE A 393 2.98 16.00 -32.63
CA PHE A 393 3.49 15.93 -31.27
C PHE A 393 2.38 15.54 -30.31
N GLU A 394 2.67 14.57 -29.44
CA GLU A 394 1.76 14.12 -28.39
C GLU A 394 2.52 13.86 -27.09
N ILE A 395 1.80 13.96 -25.98
CA ILE A 395 2.29 13.55 -24.66
C ILE A 395 1.37 12.43 -24.20
N THR A 396 1.95 11.28 -23.88
CA THR A 396 1.21 10.16 -23.29
C THR A 396 1.70 9.89 -21.88
N VAL A 397 0.77 9.53 -21.02
CA VAL A 397 1.02 9.01 -19.67
C VAL A 397 0.90 7.49 -19.59
N SER A 398 0.46 6.85 -20.68
CA SER A 398 0.32 5.40 -20.74
C SER A 398 1.60 4.77 -21.29
N ASP A 399 2.08 3.74 -20.61
CA ASP A 399 3.23 2.91 -21.02
C ASP A 399 2.79 1.51 -21.50
N SER A 400 1.49 1.28 -21.70
CA SER A 400 0.97 0.00 -22.17
C SER A 400 1.45 -0.33 -23.58
N ILE A 401 1.60 -1.60 -23.91
CA ILE A 401 1.96 -2.04 -25.27
C ILE A 401 0.96 -1.54 -26.29
N GLU A 402 -0.33 -1.46 -25.94
CA GLU A 402 -1.35 -0.90 -26.82
C GLU A 402 -1.06 0.58 -27.14
N SER A 403 -0.73 1.39 -26.14
CA SER A 403 -0.40 2.81 -26.34
C SER A 403 0.85 2.97 -27.19
N LYS A 404 1.93 2.22 -26.89
CA LYS A 404 3.17 2.26 -27.69
C LYS A 404 2.96 1.80 -29.13
N SER A 405 2.16 0.74 -29.32
CA SER A 405 1.81 0.21 -30.64
C SER A 405 1.03 1.23 -31.45
N SER A 406 0.10 1.95 -30.82
CA SER A 406 -0.70 2.99 -31.45
C SER A 406 0.17 4.16 -31.93
N LEU A 407 1.09 4.66 -31.09
CA LEU A 407 2.01 5.76 -31.45
C LEU A 407 2.92 5.39 -32.64
N LEU A 408 3.32 4.13 -32.74
CA LEU A 408 4.16 3.62 -33.83
C LEU A 408 3.35 3.10 -35.04
N GLY A 409 2.02 3.15 -35.00
CA GLY A 409 1.15 2.67 -36.07
C GLY A 409 1.28 1.16 -36.34
N ILE A 410 1.42 0.36 -35.28
CA ILE A 410 1.59 -1.10 -35.35
C ILE A 410 0.23 -1.80 -35.36
N GLU A 411 -0.07 -2.47 -36.47
CA GLU A 411 -1.28 -3.27 -36.62
C GLU A 411 -1.21 -4.60 -35.86
N ALA A 412 -2.37 -5.23 -35.62
CA ALA A 412 -2.50 -6.43 -34.79
C ALA A 412 -1.57 -7.59 -35.20
N SER A 413 -1.43 -7.87 -36.51
CA SER A 413 -0.58 -8.94 -37.02
C SER A 413 0.90 -8.70 -36.73
N LEU A 414 1.39 -7.47 -36.90
CA LEU A 414 2.78 -7.14 -36.60
C LEU A 414 3.01 -7.08 -35.08
N LYS A 415 2.02 -6.62 -34.31
CA LYS A 415 2.07 -6.53 -32.85
C LYS A 415 2.34 -7.89 -32.20
N VAL A 416 1.64 -8.95 -32.64
CA VAL A 416 1.87 -10.29 -32.07
C VAL A 416 3.25 -10.85 -32.44
N SER A 417 3.76 -10.56 -33.65
CA SER A 417 5.12 -10.95 -34.03
C SER A 417 6.18 -10.25 -33.19
N PHE A 418 6.00 -8.95 -32.93
CA PHE A 418 6.85 -8.21 -32.00
C PHE A 418 6.79 -8.80 -30.59
N LEU A 419 5.58 -9.03 -30.05
CA LEU A 419 5.40 -9.58 -28.70
C LEU A 419 6.03 -10.96 -28.51
N CYS A 420 6.13 -11.75 -29.58
CA CYS A 420 6.75 -13.07 -29.56
C CYS A 420 8.25 -13.06 -29.92
N GLY A 421 8.85 -11.90 -30.22
CA GLY A 421 10.26 -11.79 -30.57
C GLY A 421 10.61 -12.22 -32.00
N LEU A 422 9.65 -12.24 -32.92
CA LEU A 422 9.90 -12.46 -34.36
C LEU A 422 10.41 -11.21 -35.08
N VAL A 423 10.21 -10.02 -34.49
CA VAL A 423 10.57 -8.74 -35.09
C VAL A 423 11.59 -8.03 -34.20
N GLU A 424 12.79 -7.82 -34.75
CA GLU A 424 13.78 -6.94 -34.15
C GLU A 424 13.50 -5.49 -34.53
N VAL A 425 13.66 -4.58 -33.55
CA VAL A 425 13.31 -3.16 -33.68
C VAL A 425 14.55 -2.27 -33.57
N GLY A 426 14.62 -1.24 -34.42
CA GLY A 426 15.70 -0.27 -34.48
C GLY A 426 15.23 1.15 -34.16
N GLY A 427 16.18 2.08 -34.05
CA GLY A 427 15.90 3.51 -33.92
C GLY A 427 14.90 3.85 -32.81
N SER A 428 13.88 4.64 -33.16
CA SER A 428 12.80 5.04 -32.26
C SER A 428 11.99 3.85 -31.73
N ALA A 429 11.85 2.77 -32.50
CA ALA A 429 11.02 1.63 -32.15
C ALA A 429 11.58 0.80 -30.98
N LYS A 430 12.84 1.03 -30.59
CA LYS A 430 13.39 0.51 -29.32
C LYS A 430 12.59 0.96 -28.09
N TYR A 431 11.82 2.05 -28.19
CA TYR A 431 10.86 2.47 -27.17
C TYR A 431 9.85 1.38 -26.78
N LEU A 432 9.50 0.47 -27.71
CA LEU A 432 8.61 -0.67 -27.42
C LEU A 432 9.19 -1.63 -26.36
N ASN A 433 10.52 -1.70 -26.26
CA ASN A 433 11.23 -2.56 -25.31
C ASN A 433 11.54 -1.88 -23.98
N ASP A 434 11.54 -0.54 -23.94
CA ASP A 434 11.66 0.18 -22.66
C ASP A 434 10.36 0.00 -21.87
N MET A 435 10.46 -0.20 -20.57
CA MET A 435 9.31 -0.42 -19.69
C MET A 435 9.57 0.28 -18.36
N LYS A 436 8.48 0.64 -17.67
CA LYS A 436 8.55 1.13 -16.30
C LYS A 436 9.31 0.12 -15.44
N LYS A 437 10.18 0.63 -14.57
CA LYS A 437 10.96 -0.20 -13.65
C LYS A 437 10.13 -0.59 -12.43
N PHE A 438 9.36 0.37 -11.92
CA PHE A 438 8.57 0.27 -10.70
C PHE A 438 7.09 0.39 -11.03
N LYS A 439 6.24 -0.27 -10.25
CA LYS A 439 4.79 -0.09 -10.37
C LYS A 439 4.45 1.31 -9.88
N ASN A 440 5.02 1.71 -8.74
CA ASN A 440 4.88 3.03 -8.17
C ASN A 440 5.92 4.04 -8.70
N GLN A 441 5.90 4.30 -10.00
CA GLN A 441 6.73 5.30 -10.67
C GLN A 441 5.87 6.14 -11.61
N SER A 442 6.10 7.45 -11.68
CA SER A 442 5.51 8.33 -12.70
C SER A 442 6.31 8.20 -13.99
N ARG A 443 5.60 8.11 -15.11
CA ARG A 443 6.21 8.05 -16.44
C ARG A 443 5.40 8.85 -17.43
N GLU A 444 6.08 9.76 -18.12
CA GLU A 444 5.50 10.58 -19.18
C GLU A 444 6.36 10.45 -20.42
N THR A 445 5.74 10.21 -21.56
CA THR A 445 6.45 10.10 -22.83
C THR A 445 6.03 11.23 -23.75
N CYS A 446 6.99 12.05 -24.16
CA CYS A 446 6.81 13.03 -25.22
C CYS A 446 7.18 12.39 -26.57
N TRP A 447 6.21 12.30 -27.48
CA TRP A 447 6.37 11.71 -28.80
C TRP A 447 6.37 12.79 -29.88
N TYR A 448 7.37 12.73 -30.75
CA TYR A 448 7.48 13.53 -31.96
C TYR A 448 7.49 12.61 -33.17
N LYS A 449 6.74 12.98 -34.21
CA LYS A 449 6.74 12.32 -35.50
C LYS A 449 6.79 13.35 -36.61
N ALA A 450 7.64 13.10 -37.61
CA ALA A 450 7.64 13.86 -38.84
C ALA A 450 7.64 12.94 -40.05
N THR A 451 6.84 13.25 -41.06
CA THR A 451 6.87 12.60 -42.37
C THR A 451 7.42 13.58 -43.40
N THR A 452 8.12 13.10 -44.42
CA THR A 452 8.75 13.98 -45.43
C THR A 452 8.30 13.64 -46.84
N HIS A 453 8.45 12.40 -47.28
CA HIS A 453 8.14 11.99 -48.63
C HIS A 453 7.69 10.52 -48.70
N PHE A 454 7.00 10.17 -49.78
CA PHE A 454 6.55 8.83 -50.07
C PHE A 454 7.12 8.39 -51.42
N ASN A 455 7.78 7.23 -51.43
CA ASN A 455 8.32 6.62 -52.64
C ASN A 455 7.46 5.40 -53.01
N GLN A 456 7.05 5.28 -54.26
CA GLN A 456 6.21 4.20 -54.77
C GLN A 456 6.74 3.68 -56.10
N LEU A 457 6.61 2.36 -56.34
CA LEU A 457 6.83 1.76 -57.65
C LEU A 457 5.60 1.89 -58.57
N SER A 458 5.85 2.36 -59.79
CA SER A 458 4.87 2.37 -60.89
C SER A 458 4.71 0.95 -61.47
N MET A 459 3.65 0.26 -61.07
CA MET A 459 3.40 -1.13 -61.49
C MET A 459 3.01 -1.27 -62.96
N THR A 460 2.56 -0.20 -63.62
CA THR A 460 2.14 -0.22 -65.04
C THR A 460 3.30 -0.30 -66.02
N GLN A 461 4.50 0.08 -65.59
CA GLN A 461 5.72 0.15 -66.40
C GLN A 461 6.70 -1.00 -66.12
N LEU A 462 6.46 -1.77 -65.04
CA LEU A 462 7.21 -2.98 -64.71
C LEU A 462 6.73 -4.13 -65.62
N GLY A 463 7.54 -4.46 -66.63
CA GLY A 463 7.23 -5.48 -67.65
C GLY A 463 7.08 -6.92 -67.11
N ILE A 464 6.88 -7.88 -68.03
CA ILE A 464 6.73 -9.31 -67.70
C ILE A 464 8.00 -9.82 -66.99
N LEU A 465 7.84 -10.47 -65.84
CA LEU A 465 8.95 -11.07 -65.08
C LEU A 465 9.79 -12.02 -65.96
N ASN A 466 11.11 -11.90 -65.87
CA ASN A 466 12.04 -12.81 -66.52
C ASN A 466 12.11 -14.17 -65.78
N THR A 467 12.76 -15.17 -66.40
CA THR A 467 12.84 -16.53 -65.84
C THR A 467 13.53 -16.56 -64.47
N GLN A 468 14.61 -15.80 -64.29
CA GLN A 468 15.36 -15.74 -63.04
C GLN A 468 14.52 -15.16 -61.89
N GLN A 469 13.76 -14.09 -62.15
CA GLN A 469 12.84 -13.47 -61.18
C GLN A 469 11.72 -14.44 -60.78
N LYS A 470 11.14 -15.15 -61.75
CA LYS A 470 10.14 -16.19 -61.48
C LYS A 470 10.71 -17.32 -60.62
N ASP A 471 11.96 -17.72 -60.87
CA ASP A 471 12.61 -18.77 -60.09
C ASP A 471 12.89 -18.33 -58.65
N VAL A 472 13.24 -17.06 -58.41
CA VAL A 472 13.35 -16.48 -57.06
C VAL A 472 12.01 -16.56 -56.32
N ILE A 473 10.90 -16.19 -56.97
CA ILE A 473 9.56 -16.26 -56.36
C ILE A 473 9.16 -17.72 -56.06
N LYS A 474 9.46 -18.64 -56.98
CA LYS A 474 9.15 -20.07 -56.83
C LYS A 474 9.94 -20.77 -55.73
N LYS A 475 11.07 -20.22 -55.26
CA LYS A 475 11.78 -20.73 -54.08
C LYS A 475 10.92 -20.65 -52.81
N GLY A 476 9.87 -19.82 -52.80
CA GLY A 476 8.90 -19.75 -51.70
C GLY A 476 9.46 -19.14 -50.40
N THR A 477 10.55 -18.37 -50.50
CA THR A 477 11.20 -17.70 -49.37
C THR A 477 10.49 -16.42 -48.95
N ALA A 478 9.69 -15.81 -49.82
CA ALA A 478 8.95 -14.58 -49.56
C ALA A 478 7.49 -14.72 -50.04
N THR A 479 6.63 -13.89 -49.47
CA THR A 479 5.19 -13.83 -49.82
C THR A 479 4.80 -12.51 -50.47
N HIS A 480 5.54 -11.43 -50.18
CA HIS A 480 5.26 -10.09 -50.67
C HIS A 480 6.52 -9.39 -51.21
N VAL A 481 6.32 -8.35 -52.00
CA VAL A 481 7.35 -7.41 -52.46
C VAL A 481 6.97 -5.98 -52.07
N VAL A 482 7.96 -5.19 -51.65
CA VAL A 482 7.78 -3.80 -51.25
C VAL A 482 7.52 -2.91 -52.45
N THR A 483 6.38 -2.22 -52.46
CA THR A 483 5.93 -1.35 -53.56
C THR A 483 5.76 0.10 -53.16
N GLY A 484 5.75 0.43 -51.87
CA GLY A 484 5.71 1.81 -51.40
C GLY A 484 6.30 1.98 -50.00
N ILE A 485 6.94 3.11 -49.74
CA ILE A 485 7.56 3.44 -48.46
C ILE A 485 7.31 4.92 -48.14
N LEU A 486 6.76 5.18 -46.96
CA LEU A 486 6.68 6.51 -46.37
C LEU A 486 7.90 6.76 -45.50
N TYR A 487 8.63 7.82 -45.78
CA TYR A 487 9.84 8.23 -45.08
C TYR A 487 9.55 9.36 -44.09
N GLY A 488 10.31 9.36 -42.99
CA GLY A 488 10.19 10.32 -41.92
C GLY A 488 11.11 9.97 -40.75
N ALA A 489 10.78 10.45 -39.56
CA ALA A 489 11.48 10.11 -38.33
C ALA A 489 10.55 10.24 -37.12
N ASN A 490 10.75 9.38 -36.12
CA ASN A 490 10.12 9.47 -34.82
C ASN A 490 11.15 9.77 -33.73
N ALA A 491 10.72 10.38 -32.64
CA ALA A 491 11.47 10.49 -31.41
C ALA A 491 10.55 10.35 -30.19
N PHE A 492 11.05 9.67 -29.16
CA PHE A 492 10.40 9.48 -27.87
C PHE A 492 11.35 9.97 -26.78
N PHE A 493 10.86 10.87 -25.94
CA PHE A 493 11.52 11.31 -24.72
C PHE A 493 10.73 10.74 -23.55
N VAL A 494 11.27 9.69 -22.95
CA VAL A 494 10.65 8.99 -21.80
C VAL A 494 11.18 9.65 -20.53
N LEU A 495 10.30 10.29 -19.79
CA LEU A 495 10.59 10.92 -18.50
C LEU A 495 10.16 9.96 -17.40
N ASP A 496 11.11 9.54 -16.57
CA ASP A 496 10.90 8.60 -15.47
C ASP A 496 11.20 9.28 -14.14
N SER A 497 10.25 9.23 -13.20
CA SER A 497 10.51 9.61 -11.81
C SER A 497 11.29 8.52 -11.06
N GLU A 498 11.79 8.85 -9.87
CA GLU A 498 12.16 7.85 -8.87
C GLU A 498 10.93 7.05 -8.38
N LYS A 499 11.15 6.02 -7.56
CA LYS A 499 10.05 5.27 -6.92
C LYS A 499 9.30 6.21 -5.96
N LEU A 500 7.97 6.15 -6.02
CA LEU A 500 7.06 7.01 -5.26
C LEU A 500 6.23 6.19 -4.27
N GLU A 501 5.70 6.88 -3.28
CA GLU A 501 4.55 6.41 -2.49
C GLU A 501 3.33 6.28 -3.42
N ALA A 502 2.54 5.22 -3.25
CA ALA A 502 1.39 4.94 -4.12
C ALA A 502 0.38 6.12 -4.18
N SER A 503 0.21 6.83 -3.06
CA SER A 503 -0.67 8.00 -2.95
C SER A 503 -0.17 9.23 -3.73
N SER A 504 1.14 9.34 -3.96
CA SER A 504 1.76 10.53 -4.56
C SER A 504 1.88 10.46 -6.09
N ILE A 505 1.64 9.29 -6.69
CA ILE A 505 1.84 9.06 -8.13
C ILE A 505 0.96 10.02 -8.94
N GLN A 506 -0.34 10.05 -8.65
CA GLN A 506 -1.30 10.82 -9.44
C GLN A 506 -1.07 12.33 -9.33
N ASP A 507 -0.65 12.79 -8.14
CA ASP A 507 -0.28 14.18 -7.93
C ASP A 507 0.98 14.53 -8.73
N ILE A 508 2.06 13.76 -8.61
CA ILE A 508 3.31 14.02 -9.33
C ILE A 508 3.08 14.01 -10.84
N GLN A 509 2.31 13.04 -11.33
CA GLN A 509 1.94 12.92 -12.74
C GLN A 509 1.18 14.16 -13.24
N GLY A 510 0.20 14.67 -12.46
CA GLY A 510 -0.53 15.88 -12.81
C GLY A 510 0.35 17.13 -12.86
N HIS A 511 1.29 17.26 -11.92
CA HIS A 511 2.21 18.41 -11.88
C HIS A 511 3.20 18.38 -13.05
N ILE A 512 3.84 17.23 -13.33
CA ILE A 512 4.82 17.16 -14.42
C ILE A 512 4.16 17.34 -15.79
N GLU A 513 2.93 16.83 -15.99
CA GLU A 513 2.16 17.05 -17.22
C GLU A 513 1.88 18.55 -17.43
N ALA A 514 1.56 19.29 -16.36
CA ALA A 514 1.38 20.74 -16.42
C ALA A 514 2.67 21.46 -16.82
N VAL A 515 3.84 21.01 -16.34
CA VAL A 515 5.15 21.58 -16.72
C VAL A 515 5.47 21.29 -18.19
N ILE A 516 5.25 20.06 -18.68
CA ILE A 516 5.49 19.70 -20.08
C ILE A 516 4.60 20.55 -21.01
N LYS A 517 3.34 20.82 -20.63
CA LYS A 517 2.42 21.66 -21.42
C LYS A 517 2.86 23.13 -21.51
N LYS A 518 3.71 23.61 -20.61
CA LYS A 518 4.28 24.98 -20.67
C LYS A 518 5.39 25.13 -21.70
N ILE A 519 5.94 24.02 -22.21
CA ILE A 519 7.01 24.08 -23.22
C ILE A 519 6.43 24.70 -24.51
N PRO A 520 7.01 25.81 -25.00
CA PRO A 520 6.50 26.47 -26.20
C PRO A 520 6.61 25.53 -27.40
N ARG A 521 5.46 25.22 -28.00
CA ARG A 521 5.38 24.45 -29.23
C ARG A 521 5.88 25.33 -30.38
N PHE A 522 7.15 25.15 -30.75
CA PHE A 522 7.84 25.76 -31.89
C PHE A 522 8.04 27.28 -31.83
N ASN A 523 9.23 27.72 -31.42
CA ASN A 523 9.72 29.06 -31.72
C ASN A 523 10.86 28.97 -32.75
N ILE A 524 10.64 29.54 -33.94
CA ILE A 524 11.48 29.38 -35.15
C ILE A 524 12.91 29.92 -34.94
N GLU A 525 13.12 30.76 -33.93
CA GLU A 525 14.40 31.42 -33.64
C GLU A 525 15.38 30.59 -32.80
N GLY A 526 15.04 29.38 -32.35
CA GLY A 526 15.97 28.47 -31.68
C GLY A 526 16.48 28.93 -30.30
N LYS A 527 16.00 30.05 -29.76
CA LYS A 527 16.19 30.43 -28.35
C LYS A 527 14.95 30.05 -27.55
N VAL A 528 15.04 28.94 -26.82
CA VAL A 528 14.04 28.60 -25.80
C VAL A 528 14.55 29.09 -24.46
N ASP A 529 13.95 30.17 -23.94
CA ASP A 529 14.12 30.56 -22.54
C ASP A 529 13.03 29.87 -21.73
N ILE A 530 13.33 28.67 -21.20
CA ILE A 530 12.37 27.90 -20.40
C ILE A 530 12.24 28.57 -19.03
N LYS A 531 11.17 29.35 -18.83
CA LYS A 531 10.86 29.98 -17.55
C LYS A 531 10.09 29.00 -16.66
N LEU A 532 10.83 28.22 -15.87
CA LEU A 532 10.27 27.39 -14.80
C LEU A 532 10.34 28.14 -13.46
N THR A 533 9.32 27.98 -12.61
CA THR A 533 9.41 28.40 -11.20
C THR A 533 10.42 27.53 -10.45
N GLU A 534 10.86 27.94 -9.25
CA GLU A 534 11.78 27.11 -8.45
C GLU A 534 11.16 25.76 -8.08
N GLU A 535 9.87 25.72 -7.72
CA GLU A 535 9.14 24.47 -7.45
C GLU A 535 9.11 23.54 -8.68
N GLU A 536 8.94 24.09 -9.89
CA GLU A 536 8.95 23.30 -11.13
C GLU A 536 10.34 22.79 -11.49
N LYS A 537 11.39 23.55 -11.16
CA LYS A 537 12.78 23.08 -11.30
C LYS A 537 13.05 21.93 -10.36
N GLU A 538 12.65 22.04 -9.09
CA GLU A 538 12.78 20.93 -8.13
C GLU A 538 12.02 19.69 -8.58
N LEU A 539 10.81 19.85 -9.12
CA LEU A 539 10.05 18.74 -9.67
C LEU A 539 10.76 18.10 -10.87
N THR A 540 11.16 18.89 -11.87
CA THR A 540 11.79 18.37 -13.09
C THR A 540 13.16 17.73 -12.83
N ASN A 541 13.86 18.13 -11.76
CA ASN A 541 15.11 17.49 -11.32
C ASN A 541 14.88 16.06 -10.76
N LYS A 542 13.66 15.71 -10.35
CA LYS A 542 13.31 14.34 -9.91
C LYS A 542 13.02 13.39 -11.07
N PHE A 543 13.05 13.89 -12.31
CA PHE A 543 12.83 13.10 -13.52
C PHE A 543 14.12 12.91 -14.29
N SER A 544 14.37 11.67 -14.67
CA SER A 544 15.39 11.30 -15.64
C SER A 544 14.78 11.23 -17.04
N CYS A 545 15.56 11.50 -18.09
CA CYS A 545 15.12 11.36 -19.47
C CYS A 545 15.87 10.22 -20.18
N LYS A 546 15.15 9.40 -20.93
CA LYS A 546 15.69 8.45 -21.91
C LYS A 546 15.19 8.83 -23.30
N PHE A 547 16.10 8.82 -24.28
CA PHE A 547 15.79 9.17 -25.66
C PHE A 547 15.81 7.93 -26.57
N TYR A 548 14.75 7.78 -27.36
CA TYR A 548 14.66 6.79 -28.44
C TYR A 548 14.19 7.50 -29.71
N GLY A 549 15.07 7.65 -30.70
CA GLY A 549 14.69 8.34 -31.93
C GLY A 549 15.46 7.88 -33.14
N ASP A 550 14.96 8.27 -34.31
CA ASP A 550 15.57 8.01 -35.62
C ASP A 550 16.57 9.11 -36.02
N PHE A 551 17.01 9.91 -35.05
CA PHE A 551 17.92 11.04 -35.24
C PHE A 551 19.31 10.69 -34.74
N ILE A 552 20.32 11.15 -35.47
CA ILE A 552 21.71 11.10 -35.01
C ILE A 552 21.99 12.38 -34.22
N LEU A 553 22.05 12.25 -32.90
CA LEU A 553 22.37 13.34 -31.97
C LEU A 553 23.85 13.25 -31.56
N GLU A 554 24.48 14.40 -31.27
CA GLU A 554 25.82 14.42 -30.67
C GLU A 554 25.83 13.82 -29.27
N ARG A 555 24.78 14.12 -28.48
CA ARG A 555 24.56 13.56 -27.15
C ARG A 555 23.07 13.36 -26.91
N ASN A 556 22.71 12.21 -26.34
CA ASN A 556 21.34 11.96 -25.93
C ASN A 556 20.99 12.79 -24.68
N PRO A 557 19.78 13.35 -24.59
CA PRO A 557 19.33 14.08 -23.42
C PRO A 557 19.12 13.12 -22.24
N ALA A 558 19.61 13.50 -21.05
CA ALA A 558 19.45 12.74 -19.82
C ALA A 558 18.57 13.46 -18.78
N THR A 559 18.32 14.74 -18.97
CA THR A 559 17.52 15.59 -18.06
C THR A 559 16.33 16.19 -18.80
N PHE A 560 15.34 16.66 -18.03
CA PHE A 560 14.18 17.37 -18.59
C PHE A 560 14.59 18.56 -19.46
N VAL A 561 15.50 19.41 -18.97
CA VAL A 561 15.94 20.61 -19.69
C VAL A 561 16.66 20.27 -20.99
N GLU A 562 17.49 19.22 -20.98
CA GLU A 562 18.16 18.72 -22.18
C GLU A 562 17.14 18.19 -23.19
N ALA A 563 16.13 17.44 -22.74
CA ALA A 563 15.08 16.92 -23.59
C ALA A 563 14.34 18.04 -24.34
N VAL A 564 13.99 19.13 -23.65
CA VAL A 564 13.32 20.28 -24.26
C VAL A 564 14.20 20.97 -25.31
N LYS A 565 15.49 21.13 -25.04
CA LYS A 565 16.44 21.73 -26.00
C LYS A 565 16.56 20.86 -27.26
N THR A 566 16.81 19.57 -27.07
CA THR A 566 16.89 18.60 -28.17
C THR A 566 15.60 18.57 -28.98
N PHE A 567 14.44 18.63 -28.32
CA PHE A 567 13.13 18.63 -28.97
C PHE A 567 12.97 19.76 -29.99
N VAL A 568 13.42 20.97 -29.66
CA VAL A 568 13.34 22.14 -30.56
C VAL A 568 14.29 22.04 -31.76
N GLU A 569 15.35 21.24 -31.65
CA GLU A 569 16.32 21.02 -32.72
C GLU A 569 15.88 19.95 -33.71
N LEU A 570 15.01 18.99 -33.31
CA LEU A 570 14.62 17.83 -34.14
C LEU A 570 14.17 18.19 -35.57
N PRO A 571 13.31 19.21 -35.82
CA PRO A 571 12.89 19.52 -37.18
C PRO A 571 14.05 19.93 -38.10
N LYS A 572 15.09 20.59 -37.54
CA LYS A 572 16.28 21.01 -38.30
C LYS A 572 17.18 19.83 -38.67
N LEU A 573 17.07 18.72 -37.94
CA LEU A 573 17.91 17.54 -38.13
C LEU A 573 17.42 16.61 -39.25
N LEU A 574 16.22 16.83 -39.80
CA LEU A 574 15.66 16.04 -40.91
C LEU A 574 16.37 16.28 -42.26
N GLY A 575 17.07 17.40 -42.40
CA GLY A 575 17.67 17.87 -43.67
C GLY A 575 16.67 18.58 -44.58
N GLU A 576 17.16 19.42 -45.50
CA GLU A 576 16.31 20.26 -46.37
C GLU A 576 15.41 19.42 -47.31
N ASP A 577 15.90 18.27 -47.79
CA ASP A 577 15.18 17.34 -48.67
C ASP A 577 14.81 15.99 -48.03
N GLY A 578 14.90 15.90 -46.69
CA GLY A 578 14.63 14.66 -45.95
C GLY A 578 15.72 13.60 -46.09
N GLU A 579 16.97 13.99 -46.38
CA GLU A 579 18.10 13.08 -46.60
C GLU A 579 18.44 12.20 -45.40
N LYS A 580 18.08 12.64 -44.19
CA LYS A 580 18.36 11.94 -42.92
C LYS A 580 17.14 11.21 -42.37
N THR A 581 16.19 10.84 -43.24
CA THR A 581 14.95 10.16 -42.84
C THR A 581 15.03 8.66 -43.02
N VAL A 582 14.21 7.93 -42.25
CA VAL A 582 14.11 6.48 -42.27
C VAL A 582 12.71 6.04 -42.74
N PRO A 583 12.56 4.79 -43.22
CA PRO A 583 11.23 4.21 -43.46
C PRO A 583 10.39 4.23 -42.18
N LEU A 584 9.16 4.74 -42.25
CA LEU A 584 8.18 4.72 -41.16
C LEU A 584 7.07 3.69 -41.41
N LYS A 585 6.50 3.70 -42.60
CA LYS A 585 5.41 2.79 -43.01
C LYS A 585 5.67 2.25 -44.41
N VAL A 586 5.35 0.98 -44.63
CA VAL A 586 5.71 0.23 -45.84
C VAL A 586 4.48 -0.46 -46.40
N TRP A 587 4.27 -0.34 -47.71
CA TRP A 587 3.22 -0.99 -48.47
C TRP A 587 3.83 -2.07 -49.36
N MET A 588 3.15 -3.21 -49.40
CA MET A 588 3.63 -4.42 -50.02
C MET A 588 2.52 -5.08 -50.81
N MET A 589 2.89 -5.64 -51.95
CA MET A 589 1.99 -6.38 -52.83
C MET A 589 2.30 -7.89 -52.74
N PRO A 590 1.28 -8.77 -52.72
CA PRO A 590 1.48 -10.21 -52.80
C PRO A 590 2.24 -10.63 -54.05
N LEU A 591 3.24 -11.48 -53.90
CA LEU A 591 3.99 -12.05 -55.04
C LEU A 591 3.11 -12.92 -55.94
N LYS A 592 2.01 -13.47 -55.40
CA LYS A 592 1.01 -14.25 -56.15
C LYS A 592 0.35 -13.44 -57.27
N ASN A 593 0.31 -12.11 -57.15
CA ASN A 593 -0.18 -11.22 -58.20
C ASN A 593 0.76 -11.18 -59.42
N LEU A 594 2.03 -11.56 -59.24
CA LEU A 594 3.04 -11.60 -60.31
C LEU A 594 3.33 -13.04 -60.80
N GLU A 595 3.33 -14.02 -59.90
CA GLU A 595 3.55 -15.44 -60.20
C GLU A 595 2.59 -16.31 -59.36
N PRO A 596 1.59 -16.97 -59.97
CA PRO A 596 0.56 -17.72 -59.25
C PRO A 596 1.08 -18.83 -58.32
N LYS A 597 2.29 -19.35 -58.55
CA LYS A 597 2.93 -20.38 -57.71
C LYS A 597 3.71 -19.81 -56.52
N ALA A 598 3.67 -18.50 -56.28
CA ALA A 598 4.33 -17.87 -55.13
C ALA A 598 3.82 -18.41 -53.79
N ALA A 599 4.67 -18.35 -52.76
CA ALA A 599 4.22 -18.60 -51.39
C ALA A 599 3.21 -17.52 -50.95
N GLU A 600 2.27 -17.91 -50.09
CA GLU A 600 1.13 -17.07 -49.69
C GLU A 600 1.00 -17.02 -48.17
N LEU A 601 0.62 -15.86 -47.65
CA LEU A 601 0.10 -15.69 -46.30
C LEU A 601 -1.37 -16.13 -46.30
N LYS A 602 -1.66 -17.35 -45.82
CA LYS A 602 -3.00 -17.95 -45.94
C LYS A 602 -3.96 -17.56 -44.82
N ARG A 603 -3.45 -17.23 -43.64
CA ARG A 603 -4.24 -16.88 -42.46
C ARG A 603 -3.60 -15.70 -41.74
N GLU A 604 -4.44 -14.79 -41.27
CA GLU A 604 -4.05 -13.79 -40.28
C GLU A 604 -4.29 -14.32 -38.87
N ILE A 605 -3.63 -13.71 -37.89
CA ILE A 605 -3.88 -13.98 -36.47
C ILE A 605 -5.04 -13.11 -36.01
N SER A 606 -6.04 -13.72 -35.39
CA SER A 606 -7.24 -13.04 -34.92
C SER A 606 -6.89 -11.97 -33.88
N VAL A 607 -7.54 -10.81 -34.00
CA VAL A 607 -7.36 -9.70 -33.05
C VAL A 607 -7.62 -10.14 -31.61
N GLY A 608 -8.56 -11.06 -31.40
CA GLY A 608 -8.86 -11.65 -30.10
C GLY A 608 -7.69 -12.46 -29.52
N LEU A 609 -6.98 -13.25 -30.34
CA LEU A 609 -5.78 -13.96 -29.88
C LEU A 609 -4.63 -12.99 -29.61
N VAL A 610 -4.43 -11.97 -30.45
CA VAL A 610 -3.43 -10.93 -30.22
C VAL A 610 -3.65 -10.24 -28.87
N GLY A 611 -4.89 -9.87 -28.55
CA GLY A 611 -5.23 -9.30 -27.24
C GLY A 611 -4.92 -10.24 -26.07
N LYS A 612 -5.17 -11.54 -26.23
CA LYS A 612 -4.84 -12.53 -25.18
C LYS A 612 -3.34 -12.68 -24.95
N VAL A 613 -2.54 -12.70 -26.02
CA VAL A 613 -1.08 -12.74 -25.92
C VAL A 613 -0.58 -11.49 -25.21
N GLN A 614 -1.06 -10.31 -25.62
CA GLN A 614 -0.70 -9.03 -25.00
C GLN A 614 -1.03 -9.04 -23.50
N ASN A 615 -2.28 -9.29 -23.13
CA ASN A 615 -2.72 -9.28 -21.73
C ASN A 615 -1.91 -10.27 -20.88
N SER A 616 -1.61 -11.46 -21.42
CA SER A 616 -0.84 -12.48 -20.69
C SER A 616 0.61 -12.05 -20.41
N LEU A 617 1.24 -11.33 -21.34
CA LEU A 617 2.60 -10.82 -21.16
C LEU A 617 2.62 -9.55 -20.30
N GLU A 618 1.65 -8.65 -20.45
CA GLU A 618 1.51 -7.43 -19.63
C GLU A 618 1.24 -7.76 -18.16
N ASP A 619 0.41 -8.76 -17.89
CA ASP A 619 0.14 -9.25 -16.54
C ASP A 619 1.42 -9.69 -15.80
N ILE A 620 2.24 -10.53 -16.43
CA ILE A 620 3.52 -10.94 -15.81
C ILE A 620 4.44 -9.73 -15.60
N ARG A 621 4.46 -8.77 -16.53
CA ARG A 621 5.26 -7.56 -16.37
C ARG A 621 4.79 -6.71 -15.19
N GLU A 622 3.49 -6.62 -14.93
CA GLU A 622 2.95 -5.93 -13.76
C GLU A 622 3.41 -6.59 -12.45
N ILE A 623 3.37 -7.93 -12.40
CA ILE A 623 3.92 -8.72 -11.29
C ILE A 623 5.42 -8.45 -11.10
N GLN A 624 6.20 -8.37 -12.19
CA GLN A 624 7.63 -8.05 -12.13
C GLN A 624 7.88 -6.61 -11.63
N MET A 625 7.07 -5.64 -12.03
CA MET A 625 7.15 -4.27 -11.51
C MET A 625 6.83 -4.21 -10.01
N ARG A 626 5.81 -4.95 -9.54
CA ARG A 626 5.49 -5.08 -8.11
C ARG A 626 6.64 -5.73 -7.33
N CYS A 627 7.27 -6.75 -7.89
CA CYS A 627 8.47 -7.35 -7.30
C CYS A 627 9.64 -6.35 -7.21
N ASN A 628 9.82 -5.49 -8.22
CA ASN A 628 10.83 -4.42 -8.17
C ASN A 628 10.55 -3.39 -7.07
N ASP A 629 9.28 -3.06 -6.82
CA ASP A 629 8.91 -2.17 -5.70
C ASP A 629 9.33 -2.80 -4.36
N SER A 630 9.11 -4.11 -4.19
CA SER A 630 9.58 -4.86 -3.02
C SER A 630 11.11 -4.96 -2.94
N LEU A 631 11.80 -5.17 -4.06
CA LEU A 631 13.25 -5.22 -4.11
C LEU A 631 13.90 -3.90 -3.68
N ASP A 632 13.24 -2.76 -3.93
CA ASP A 632 13.71 -1.43 -3.55
C ASP A 632 13.39 -1.08 -2.08
N ASP A 633 12.76 -1.98 -1.33
CA ASP A 633 12.45 -1.77 0.09
C ASP A 633 13.71 -1.74 0.97
N THR A 634 13.74 -0.84 1.96
CA THR A 634 14.88 -0.66 2.86
C THR A 634 15.17 -1.90 3.71
N VAL A 635 14.13 -2.64 4.15
CA VAL A 635 14.30 -3.91 4.86
C VAL A 635 14.93 -4.93 3.93
N VAL A 636 14.46 -5.04 2.68
CA VAL A 636 15.02 -5.97 1.70
C VAL A 636 16.48 -5.66 1.37
N GLN A 637 16.87 -4.37 1.32
CA GLN A 637 18.29 -4.00 1.16
C GLN A 637 19.14 -4.42 2.36
N ASN A 638 18.58 -4.37 3.58
CA ASN A 638 19.27 -4.75 4.81
C ASN A 638 19.33 -6.27 5.06
N PHE A 639 18.43 -7.06 4.45
CA PHE A 639 18.36 -8.52 4.61
C PHE A 639 18.58 -9.23 3.26
N PRO A 640 19.84 -9.56 2.90
CA PRO A 640 20.20 -10.15 1.61
C PRO A 640 19.47 -11.47 1.29
N GLN A 641 19.04 -12.21 2.30
CA GLN A 641 18.28 -13.46 2.17
C GLN A 641 16.97 -13.23 1.40
N ILE A 642 16.23 -12.17 1.74
CA ILE A 642 14.96 -11.81 1.08
C ILE A 642 15.22 -11.30 -0.33
N LYS A 643 16.24 -10.44 -0.49
CA LYS A 643 16.65 -9.91 -1.80
C LYS A 643 17.01 -11.03 -2.78
N LYS A 644 17.68 -12.09 -2.30
CA LYS A 644 18.00 -13.27 -3.12
C LYS A 644 16.74 -14.00 -3.59
N ILE A 645 15.75 -14.18 -2.72
CA ILE A 645 14.47 -14.82 -3.05
C ILE A 645 13.69 -14.00 -4.10
N LEU A 646 13.55 -12.69 -3.90
CA LEU A 646 12.86 -11.81 -4.87
C LEU A 646 13.58 -11.76 -6.23
N ASN A 647 14.92 -11.76 -6.25
CA ASN A 647 15.67 -11.87 -7.50
C ASN A 647 15.48 -13.23 -8.19
N LYS A 648 15.41 -14.33 -7.43
CA LYS A 648 15.10 -15.66 -7.97
C LYS A 648 13.71 -15.68 -8.60
N PHE A 649 12.70 -15.09 -7.95
CA PHE A 649 11.36 -14.89 -8.52
C PHE A 649 11.40 -14.14 -9.87
N GLN A 650 12.09 -12.99 -9.92
CA GLN A 650 12.25 -12.22 -11.16
C GLN A 650 12.86 -13.06 -12.29
N ASN A 651 13.89 -13.84 -11.98
CA ASN A 651 14.52 -14.73 -12.95
C ASN A 651 13.57 -15.82 -13.44
N CYS A 652 12.77 -16.43 -12.55
CA CYS A 652 11.74 -17.39 -12.94
C CYS A 652 10.71 -16.77 -13.89
N CYS A 653 10.19 -15.57 -13.59
CA CYS A 653 9.27 -14.86 -14.47
C CYS A 653 9.89 -14.57 -15.85
N ASN A 654 11.13 -14.08 -15.89
CA ASN A 654 11.86 -13.82 -17.14
C ASN A 654 12.04 -15.08 -17.98
N ARG A 655 12.45 -16.19 -17.34
CA ARG A 655 12.60 -17.51 -18.01
C ARG A 655 11.28 -18.00 -18.56
N TYR A 656 10.20 -17.89 -17.79
CA TYR A 656 8.86 -18.29 -18.24
C TYR A 656 8.39 -17.46 -19.44
N VAL A 657 8.52 -16.13 -19.38
CA VAL A 657 8.15 -15.22 -20.49
C VAL A 657 8.95 -15.56 -21.75
N SER A 658 10.26 -15.75 -21.62
CA SER A 658 11.12 -16.16 -22.74
C SER A 658 10.69 -17.50 -23.36
N ASN A 659 10.37 -18.50 -22.53
CA ASN A 659 9.87 -19.80 -22.98
C ASN A 659 8.52 -19.66 -23.71
N LEU A 660 7.60 -18.87 -23.15
CA LEU A 660 6.28 -18.63 -23.73
C LEU A 660 6.41 -17.93 -25.09
N GLN A 661 7.18 -16.83 -25.17
CA GLN A 661 7.45 -16.11 -26.41
C GLN A 661 8.08 -17.01 -27.47
N THR A 662 9.11 -17.80 -27.10
CA THR A 662 9.79 -18.73 -28.01
C THR A 662 8.83 -19.79 -28.56
N ASN A 663 7.95 -20.35 -27.72
CA ASN A 663 6.98 -21.35 -28.14
C ASN A 663 5.91 -20.76 -29.07
N MET A 664 5.46 -19.53 -28.81
CA MET A 664 4.53 -18.82 -29.70
C MET A 664 5.19 -18.45 -31.03
N ALA A 665 6.43 -17.94 -31.01
CA ALA A 665 7.21 -17.59 -32.20
C ALA A 665 7.38 -18.78 -33.16
N LYS A 666 7.54 -20.00 -32.64
CA LYS A 666 7.61 -21.23 -33.45
C LYS A 666 6.29 -21.60 -34.13
N LYS A 667 5.15 -21.24 -33.53
CA LYS A 667 3.80 -21.60 -34.01
C LYS A 667 3.22 -20.58 -34.99
N LEU A 668 3.49 -19.29 -34.79
CA LEU A 668 2.93 -18.21 -35.61
C LEU A 668 3.14 -18.39 -37.12
N PRO A 669 4.36 -18.74 -37.62
CA PRO A 669 4.55 -19.00 -39.05
C PRO A 669 3.71 -20.16 -39.58
N SER A 670 3.61 -21.27 -38.82
CA SER A 670 2.81 -22.44 -39.19
C SER A 670 1.32 -22.13 -39.29
N ILE A 671 0.80 -21.28 -38.39
CA ILE A 671 -0.59 -20.80 -38.44
C ILE A 671 -0.81 -19.96 -39.70
N ARG A 672 0.09 -19.00 -39.96
CA ARG A 672 0.05 -18.12 -41.14
C ARG A 672 0.18 -18.87 -42.47
N GLU A 673 0.87 -20.02 -42.48
CA GLU A 673 0.92 -20.96 -43.60
C GLU A 673 -0.34 -21.82 -43.77
N GLY A 674 -1.25 -21.78 -42.80
CA GLY A 674 -2.44 -22.63 -42.75
C GLY A 674 -2.16 -24.09 -42.38
N LYS A 675 -0.97 -24.39 -41.84
CA LYS A 675 -0.58 -25.74 -41.37
C LYS A 675 -1.05 -26.04 -39.96
N GLU A 676 -1.18 -25.01 -39.13
CA GLU A 676 -1.64 -25.10 -37.75
C GLU A 676 -2.82 -24.16 -37.51
N ASP A 677 -3.58 -24.41 -36.45
CA ASP A 677 -4.70 -23.57 -36.00
C ASP A 677 -4.29 -22.71 -34.80
N GLU A 678 -4.97 -21.57 -34.63
CA GLU A 678 -4.77 -20.66 -33.50
C GLU A 678 -4.96 -21.31 -32.13
N SER A 679 -5.76 -22.38 -32.05
CA SER A 679 -5.94 -23.20 -30.84
C SER A 679 -4.62 -23.68 -30.23
N SER A 680 -3.57 -23.86 -31.04
CA SER A 680 -2.25 -24.25 -30.57
C SER A 680 -1.56 -23.21 -29.69
N VAL A 681 -1.72 -21.92 -30.01
CA VAL A 681 -1.22 -20.79 -29.19
C VAL A 681 -2.18 -20.54 -28.03
N LYS A 682 -3.49 -20.62 -28.27
CA LYS A 682 -4.49 -20.51 -27.20
C LYS A 682 -4.24 -21.51 -26.07
N LYS A 683 -3.87 -22.76 -26.41
CA LYS A 683 -3.52 -23.79 -25.42
C LYS A 683 -2.33 -23.37 -24.54
N LEU A 684 -1.28 -22.77 -25.10
CA LEU A 684 -0.14 -22.28 -24.31
C LEU A 684 -0.56 -21.23 -23.28
N LEU A 685 -1.47 -20.33 -23.66
CA LEU A 685 -2.02 -19.31 -22.77
C LEU A 685 -2.96 -19.92 -21.72
N ASP A 686 -3.80 -20.90 -22.09
CA ASP A 686 -4.71 -21.58 -21.18
C ASP A 686 -3.93 -22.46 -20.15
N ASP A 687 -2.81 -23.05 -20.56
CA ASP A 687 -1.93 -23.86 -19.70
C ASP A 687 -1.27 -23.01 -18.60
N ARG A 688 -1.04 -21.71 -18.85
CA ARG A 688 -0.55 -20.75 -17.84
C ARG A 688 -1.44 -20.73 -16.60
N ASN A 689 -2.76 -20.69 -16.79
CA ASN A 689 -3.73 -20.58 -15.69
C ASN A 689 -3.67 -21.76 -14.72
N LYS A 690 -3.11 -22.90 -15.15
CA LYS A 690 -2.92 -24.11 -14.32
C LYS A 690 -1.49 -24.25 -13.79
N SER A 691 -0.57 -23.43 -14.29
CA SER A 691 0.85 -23.46 -13.93
C SER A 691 1.12 -22.65 -12.64
N PRO A 692 2.32 -22.77 -12.05
CA PRO A 692 2.78 -21.87 -10.98
C PRO A 692 2.84 -20.39 -11.39
N PHE A 693 2.80 -20.10 -12.69
CA PHE A 693 2.88 -18.75 -13.28
C PHE A 693 1.50 -18.15 -13.61
N SER A 694 0.41 -18.70 -13.05
CA SER A 694 -0.90 -18.04 -13.13
C SER A 694 -0.87 -16.71 -12.36
N HIS A 695 -1.68 -15.74 -12.78
CA HIS A 695 -1.78 -14.44 -12.11
C HIS A 695 -2.01 -14.60 -10.61
N GLU A 696 -3.05 -15.37 -10.24
CA GLU A 696 -3.43 -15.62 -8.84
C GLU A 696 -2.28 -16.19 -8.00
N LYS A 697 -1.51 -17.15 -8.54
CA LYS A 697 -0.40 -17.75 -7.79
C LYS A 697 0.78 -16.80 -7.64
N LEU A 698 1.11 -16.04 -8.68
CA LEU A 698 2.19 -15.05 -8.64
C LEU A 698 1.86 -13.89 -7.69
N ASP A 699 0.63 -13.40 -7.76
CA ASP A 699 0.14 -12.30 -6.93
C ASP A 699 0.10 -12.72 -5.46
N LYS A 700 -0.47 -13.90 -5.16
CA LYS A 700 -0.48 -14.47 -3.81
C LYS A 700 0.92 -14.71 -3.26
N TRP A 701 1.87 -15.15 -4.09
CA TRP A 701 3.26 -15.31 -3.65
C TRP A 701 3.88 -13.97 -3.24
N LEU A 702 3.62 -12.89 -3.99
CA LEU A 702 4.07 -11.54 -3.64
C LEU A 702 3.37 -11.02 -2.37
N ASP A 703 2.07 -11.25 -2.19
CA ASP A 703 1.36 -10.92 -0.94
C ASP A 703 2.04 -11.55 0.28
N HIS A 704 2.37 -12.83 0.17
CA HIS A 704 3.04 -13.57 1.23
C HIS A 704 4.42 -12.98 1.55
N LYS A 705 5.19 -12.61 0.51
CA LYS A 705 6.51 -12.00 0.69
C LYS A 705 6.46 -10.58 1.22
N GLU A 706 5.51 -9.78 0.77
CA GLU A 706 5.28 -8.43 1.31
C GLU A 706 4.82 -8.50 2.78
N ARG A 707 4.03 -9.51 3.15
CA ARG A 707 3.70 -9.77 4.56
C ARG A 707 4.93 -10.11 5.39
N GLU A 708 5.80 -10.99 4.91
CA GLU A 708 7.07 -11.33 5.57
C GLU A 708 7.93 -10.07 5.79
N ILE A 709 8.09 -9.23 4.74
CA ILE A 709 8.81 -7.95 4.81
C ILE A 709 8.20 -7.03 5.88
N ASN A 710 6.87 -6.88 5.90
CA ASN A 710 6.18 -6.02 6.87
C ASN A 710 6.30 -6.52 8.32
N VAL A 711 6.31 -7.84 8.55
CA VAL A 711 6.56 -8.42 9.87
C VAL A 711 7.95 -8.05 10.37
N ILE A 712 8.98 -8.23 9.53
CA ILE A 712 10.36 -7.87 9.85
C ILE A 712 10.48 -6.37 10.08
N ARG A 713 9.90 -5.55 9.20
CA ARG A 713 9.87 -4.09 9.32
C ARG A 713 9.36 -3.67 10.69
N SER A 714 8.24 -4.24 11.12
CA SER A 714 7.64 -3.91 12.41
C SER A 714 8.56 -4.16 13.61
N CYS A 715 9.46 -5.14 13.53
CA CYS A 715 10.45 -5.41 14.58
C CYS A 715 11.65 -4.46 14.45
N VAL A 716 12.16 -4.25 13.23
CA VAL A 716 13.32 -3.39 12.96
C VAL A 716 13.02 -1.93 13.34
N GLU A 717 11.85 -1.42 13.02
CA GLU A 717 11.41 -0.05 13.40
C GLU A 717 11.35 0.13 14.93
N MET A 718 11.01 -0.92 15.67
CA MET A 718 11.03 -0.87 17.14
C MET A 718 12.46 -0.78 17.71
N MET A 719 13.43 -1.32 16.97
CA MET A 719 14.84 -1.35 17.34
C MET A 719 15.67 -0.26 16.64
N GLU A 720 15.01 0.84 16.24
CA GLU A 720 15.64 1.96 15.54
C GLU A 720 16.91 2.46 16.27
N GLY A 721 17.97 2.69 15.50
CA GLY A 721 19.28 3.10 15.99
C GLY A 721 20.22 1.94 16.33
N THR A 722 19.76 0.69 16.25
CA THR A 722 20.62 -0.50 16.39
C THR A 722 21.27 -0.86 15.05
N LYS A 723 22.53 -1.27 15.08
CA LYS A 723 23.28 -1.67 13.88
C LYS A 723 22.76 -3.00 13.33
N ILE A 724 22.40 -3.01 12.05
CA ILE A 724 22.03 -4.22 11.32
C ILE A 724 23.29 -4.81 10.67
N VAL A 725 23.43 -6.13 10.76
CA VAL A 725 24.56 -6.91 10.25
C VAL A 725 24.06 -7.88 9.18
N HIS A 726 24.72 -7.93 8.04
CA HIS A 726 24.17 -8.58 6.85
C HIS A 726 24.58 -10.06 6.69
N ASN A 727 25.67 -10.48 7.34
CA ASN A 727 26.23 -11.82 7.21
C ASN A 727 27.10 -12.21 8.41
N GLN A 728 27.48 -13.49 8.48
CA GLN A 728 28.29 -14.03 9.58
C GLN A 728 29.64 -13.34 9.74
N SER A 729 30.32 -12.98 8.64
CA SER A 729 31.63 -12.34 8.72
C SER A 729 31.57 -10.94 9.33
N GLU A 730 30.50 -10.20 9.05
CA GLU A 730 30.25 -8.92 9.72
C GLU A 730 29.91 -9.11 11.19
N LEU A 731 29.12 -10.14 11.55
CA LEU A 731 28.84 -10.45 12.95
C LEU A 731 30.12 -10.75 13.72
N ASP A 732 30.97 -11.63 13.19
CA ASP A 732 32.23 -12.01 13.81
C ASP A 732 33.11 -10.77 14.03
N ARG A 733 33.17 -9.85 13.06
CA ARG A 733 33.92 -8.60 13.19
C ARG A 733 33.42 -7.73 14.33
N GLU A 734 32.11 -7.60 14.51
CA GLU A 734 31.53 -6.77 15.58
C GLU A 734 31.67 -7.43 16.96
N VAL A 735 31.47 -8.75 17.04
CA VAL A 735 31.50 -9.53 18.28
C VAL A 735 32.92 -9.78 18.79
N LEU A 736 33.91 -9.85 17.88
CA LEU A 736 35.33 -10.02 18.21
C LEU A 736 36.09 -8.68 18.31
N ALA A 737 35.39 -7.54 18.20
CA ALA A 737 36.03 -6.23 18.25
C ALA A 737 36.71 -5.95 19.60
N ALA A 738 37.88 -5.32 19.56
CA ALA A 738 38.62 -4.96 20.77
C ALA A 738 37.80 -3.98 21.62
N GLY A 739 37.59 -4.33 22.90
CA GLY A 739 36.80 -3.53 23.85
C GLY A 739 35.33 -3.93 23.98
N VAL A 740 34.83 -4.84 23.13
CA VAL A 740 33.51 -5.46 23.30
C VAL A 740 33.64 -6.68 24.21
N ASN A 741 32.96 -6.64 25.35
CA ASN A 741 32.92 -7.75 26.31
C ASN A 741 31.62 -8.54 26.20
N GLU A 742 30.52 -7.89 25.88
CA GLU A 742 29.19 -8.48 25.83
C GLU A 742 28.49 -7.99 24.55
N ALA A 743 27.97 -8.89 23.72
CA ALA A 743 27.19 -8.53 22.53
C ALA A 743 25.82 -9.20 22.58
N LEU A 744 24.77 -8.41 22.40
CA LEU A 744 23.39 -8.88 22.34
C LEU A 744 22.89 -8.72 20.91
N CYS A 745 22.39 -9.81 20.35
CA CYS A 745 22.05 -9.90 18.94
C CYS A 745 20.57 -10.28 18.80
N PHE A 746 19.73 -9.40 18.29
CA PHE A 746 18.38 -9.79 17.87
C PHE A 746 18.47 -10.54 16.54
N VAL A 747 18.19 -11.84 16.56
CA VAL A 747 18.38 -12.74 15.43
C VAL A 747 17.02 -13.16 14.88
N PHE A 748 16.74 -12.81 13.62
CA PHE A 748 15.65 -13.41 12.86
C PHE A 748 16.05 -14.82 12.42
N THR A 749 15.36 -15.82 12.95
CA THR A 749 15.74 -17.24 12.80
C THR A 749 14.99 -17.99 11.72
N SER A 750 13.85 -17.47 11.27
CA SER A 750 13.01 -18.11 10.25
C SER A 750 13.16 -17.52 8.85
N LEU A 751 14.11 -16.60 8.63
CA LEU A 751 14.44 -16.06 7.31
C LEU A 751 15.26 -17.09 6.51
N GLN A 752 14.57 -18.03 5.88
CA GLN A 752 15.19 -19.04 5.02
C GLN A 752 15.56 -18.46 3.65
N SER A 753 16.53 -19.07 2.98
CA SER A 753 16.91 -18.71 1.60
C SER A 753 16.27 -19.60 0.53
N SER A 754 15.64 -20.70 0.94
CA SER A 754 14.81 -21.58 0.13
C SER A 754 13.35 -21.15 0.23
N ASP A 755 12.60 -21.30 -0.85
CA ASP A 755 11.18 -20.95 -0.92
C ASP A 755 10.44 -22.03 -1.73
N PRO A 756 9.52 -22.80 -1.11
CA PRO A 756 8.82 -23.89 -1.79
C PRO A 756 8.04 -23.45 -3.04
N GLY A 757 7.52 -22.21 -3.04
CA GLY A 757 6.82 -21.66 -4.19
C GLY A 757 7.75 -21.39 -5.36
N LEU A 758 8.96 -20.88 -5.10
CA LEU A 758 9.99 -20.72 -6.13
C LEU A 758 10.53 -22.06 -6.61
N ASP A 759 10.63 -23.05 -5.74
CA ASP A 759 11.05 -24.39 -6.13
C ASP A 759 9.99 -25.07 -7.03
N GLU A 760 8.68 -24.85 -6.79
CA GLU A 760 7.61 -25.25 -7.71
C GLU A 760 7.75 -24.55 -9.09
N MET A 761 8.09 -23.26 -9.11
CA MET A 761 8.33 -22.50 -10.35
C MET A 761 9.54 -23.01 -11.13
N ASP A 762 10.68 -23.21 -10.48
CA ASP A 762 11.89 -23.78 -11.10
C ASP A 762 11.62 -25.20 -11.60
N THR A 763 10.94 -26.02 -10.79
CA THR A 763 10.50 -27.38 -11.15
C THR A 763 9.67 -27.37 -12.43
N TYR A 764 8.75 -26.42 -12.57
CA TYR A 764 7.92 -26.29 -13.77
C TYR A 764 8.74 -25.91 -15.00
N LEU A 765 9.81 -25.12 -14.82
CA LEU A 765 10.71 -24.71 -15.91
C LEU A 765 11.75 -25.80 -16.28
N ASP A 766 12.22 -26.59 -15.30
CA ASP A 766 13.36 -27.53 -15.44
C ASP A 766 13.00 -29.02 -15.24
N SER A 767 11.73 -29.35 -14.98
CA SER A 767 11.18 -30.72 -14.87
C SER A 767 11.72 -31.63 -13.76
N VAL A 768 12.08 -31.10 -12.57
CA VAL A 768 12.52 -31.91 -11.41
C VAL A 768 11.65 -31.65 -10.19
N ARG A 769 11.03 -32.70 -9.62
CA ARG A 769 9.99 -32.60 -8.56
C ARG A 769 10.54 -32.44 -7.13
N GLY A 770 9.92 -31.53 -6.38
CA GLY A 770 9.76 -31.60 -4.92
C GLY A 770 8.87 -30.47 -4.39
N SER A 771 7.93 -30.78 -3.49
CA SER A 771 7.31 -29.79 -2.60
C SER A 771 6.93 -30.42 -1.26
N THR A 772 6.96 -29.61 -0.20
CA THR A 772 6.37 -29.90 1.11
C THR A 772 5.54 -28.70 1.54
N ASN A 773 4.32 -28.96 2.03
CA ASN A 773 3.39 -27.95 2.53
C ASN A 773 3.56 -27.83 4.05
N GLU A 774 4.19 -26.75 4.50
CA GLU A 774 4.04 -26.23 5.86
C GLU A 774 3.54 -24.78 5.77
N ASP A 775 2.69 -24.39 6.72
CA ASP A 775 2.16 -23.02 6.77
C ASP A 775 3.30 -22.04 7.14
N PRO A 776 3.45 -20.90 6.41
CA PRO A 776 4.57 -19.99 6.66
C PRO A 776 4.52 -19.31 8.03
N TRP A 777 5.69 -19.17 8.68
CA TRP A 777 5.82 -18.63 10.04
C TRP A 777 5.23 -17.22 10.22
N TYR A 778 5.27 -16.37 9.19
CA TYR A 778 4.84 -14.97 9.23
C TYR A 778 3.31 -14.77 9.20
N TYR A 779 2.53 -15.86 9.10
CA TYR A 779 1.07 -15.85 9.29
C TYR A 779 0.64 -16.15 10.73
N SER A 780 1.55 -16.61 11.59
CA SER A 780 1.22 -16.87 12.99
C SER A 780 1.23 -15.59 13.82
N ASP A 781 0.06 -15.15 14.27
CA ASP A 781 -0.08 -14.01 15.19
C ASP A 781 0.64 -14.26 16.53
N GLU A 782 0.73 -15.53 16.96
CA GLU A 782 1.50 -15.92 18.15
C GLU A 782 3.00 -15.66 17.96
N VAL A 783 3.55 -16.08 16.81
CA VAL A 783 4.95 -15.83 16.46
C VAL A 783 5.22 -14.33 16.37
N LEU A 784 4.35 -13.58 15.69
CA LEU A 784 4.47 -12.12 15.57
C LEU A 784 4.45 -11.43 16.96
N THR A 785 3.57 -11.87 17.85
CA THR A 785 3.45 -11.30 19.20
C THR A 785 4.73 -11.55 19.99
N LYS A 786 5.22 -12.79 20.01
CA LYS A 786 6.48 -13.18 20.68
C LYS A 786 7.69 -12.41 20.13
N MET A 787 7.78 -12.25 18.81
CA MET A 787 8.84 -11.47 18.16
C MET A 787 8.81 -10.00 18.60
N LYS A 788 7.63 -9.38 18.60
CA LYS A 788 7.46 -7.99 19.03
C LYS A 788 7.79 -7.81 20.50
N GLU A 789 7.40 -8.75 21.37
CA GLU A 789 7.77 -8.73 22.79
C GLU A 789 9.29 -8.80 22.97
N LYS A 790 9.96 -9.76 22.32
CA LYS A 790 11.43 -9.84 22.34
C LYS A 790 12.10 -8.59 21.77
N ALA A 791 11.56 -7.99 20.70
CA ALA A 791 12.09 -6.75 20.13
C ALA A 791 11.96 -5.57 21.10
N LYS A 792 10.86 -5.49 21.87
CA LYS A 792 10.70 -4.48 22.95
C LYS A 792 11.74 -4.70 24.04
N SER A 793 11.86 -5.92 24.56
CA SER A 793 12.83 -6.25 25.61
C SER A 793 14.25 -5.96 25.16
N PHE A 794 14.61 -6.38 23.94
CA PHE A 794 15.90 -6.08 23.34
C PHE A 794 16.16 -4.57 23.26
N GLN A 795 15.20 -3.78 22.77
CA GLN A 795 15.39 -2.33 22.63
C GLN A 795 15.53 -1.62 23.99
N ILE A 796 14.82 -2.09 25.03
CA ILE A 796 14.96 -1.57 26.38
C ILE A 796 16.39 -1.77 26.87
N ILE A 797 16.92 -2.98 26.72
CA ILE A 797 18.30 -3.34 27.12
C ILE A 797 19.33 -2.58 26.28
N ALA A 798 19.15 -2.51 24.96
CA ALA A 798 20.06 -1.79 24.06
C ALA A 798 20.13 -0.29 24.42
N LYS A 799 19.00 0.32 24.81
CA LYS A 799 18.96 1.73 25.25
C LYS A 799 19.65 1.94 26.60
N SER A 800 19.47 1.05 27.58
CA SER A 800 20.12 1.19 28.89
C SER A 800 21.64 1.04 28.79
N LEU A 801 22.13 0.29 27.80
CA LEU A 801 23.56 0.02 27.61
C LEU A 801 24.26 0.97 26.62
N LYS A 802 23.53 1.91 26.00
CA LYS A 802 24.03 2.77 24.90
C LYS A 802 25.27 3.60 25.25
N SER A 803 25.49 3.93 26.53
CA SER A 803 26.66 4.70 26.98
C SER A 803 27.90 3.85 27.27
N ASN A 804 27.80 2.52 27.25
CA ASN A 804 28.88 1.63 27.65
C ASN A 804 29.50 0.92 26.45
N SER A 805 30.72 1.31 26.10
CA SER A 805 31.48 0.77 24.96
C SER A 805 31.78 -0.73 25.05
N ARG A 806 31.55 -1.36 26.22
CA ARG A 806 31.71 -2.81 26.41
C ARG A 806 30.55 -3.63 25.85
N PHE A 807 29.41 -2.99 25.55
CA PHE A 807 28.20 -3.65 25.07
C PHE A 807 27.93 -3.33 23.60
N CYS A 808 27.61 -4.36 22.81
CA CYS A 808 27.37 -4.24 21.38
C CYS A 808 25.99 -4.81 21.00
N PRO A 809 24.94 -3.98 20.83
CA PRO A 809 23.64 -4.43 20.34
C PRO A 809 23.64 -4.52 18.82
N LEU A 810 23.20 -5.67 18.28
CA LEU A 810 23.16 -5.96 16.85
C LEU A 810 21.82 -6.56 16.43
N VAL A 811 21.44 -6.38 15.17
CA VAL A 811 20.29 -7.04 14.53
C VAL A 811 20.76 -7.79 13.30
N LEU A 812 20.32 -9.04 13.11
CA LEU A 812 20.70 -9.84 11.95
C LEU A 812 19.73 -10.98 11.67
N ALA A 813 19.96 -11.70 10.58
CA ALA A 813 19.25 -12.92 10.25
C ALA A 813 20.21 -14.11 10.14
N ILE A 814 19.95 -15.15 10.92
CA ILE A 814 20.67 -16.44 10.89
C ILE A 814 19.62 -17.53 11.06
N THR A 815 19.53 -18.44 10.10
CA THR A 815 18.58 -19.56 10.17
C THR A 815 18.86 -20.46 11.36
N ASN A 816 17.86 -20.69 12.21
CA ASN A 816 17.94 -21.64 13.32
C ASN A 816 16.57 -22.29 13.56
N GLU A 817 16.48 -23.59 13.27
CA GLU A 817 15.22 -24.36 13.35
C GLU A 817 14.72 -24.55 14.79
N LYS A 818 15.56 -24.31 15.81
CA LYS A 818 15.13 -24.39 17.22
C LYS A 818 14.14 -23.30 17.60
N TYR A 819 14.15 -22.17 16.89
CA TYR A 819 13.38 -20.98 17.23
C TYR A 819 12.60 -20.46 16.02
N THR A 820 11.30 -20.26 16.18
CA THR A 820 10.44 -19.70 15.14
C THR A 820 10.34 -18.18 15.27
N GLY A 821 10.50 -17.47 14.17
CA GLY A 821 10.44 -16.01 14.09
C GLY A 821 11.78 -15.35 14.40
N ALA A 822 11.99 -15.00 15.67
CA ALA A 822 13.22 -14.37 16.14
C ALA A 822 13.52 -14.69 17.62
N THR A 823 14.79 -14.55 17.98
CA THR A 823 15.32 -14.74 19.34
C THR A 823 16.45 -13.74 19.62
N ILE A 824 17.01 -13.76 20.82
CA ILE A 824 18.13 -12.90 21.22
C ILE A 824 19.34 -13.79 21.55
N TYR A 825 20.42 -13.66 20.78
CA TYR A 825 21.69 -14.32 21.08
C TYR A 825 22.52 -13.43 21.99
N HIS A 826 23.30 -14.06 22.85
CA HIS A 826 24.22 -13.38 23.75
C HIS A 826 25.63 -13.95 23.59
N TYR A 827 26.57 -13.09 23.20
CA TYR A 827 27.99 -13.40 23.10
C TYR A 827 28.76 -12.71 24.23
N LYS A 828 29.75 -13.41 24.79
CA LYS A 828 30.64 -12.91 25.81
C LYS A 828 32.10 -13.12 25.40
N ASN A 829 32.87 -12.03 25.36
CA ASN A 829 34.26 -11.99 24.91
C ASN A 829 34.46 -12.74 23.57
N GLY A 830 33.53 -12.56 22.64
CA GLY A 830 33.57 -13.23 21.34
C GLY A 830 32.91 -14.61 21.26
N ILE A 831 32.49 -15.20 22.39
CA ILE A 831 31.98 -16.58 22.46
C ILE A 831 30.47 -16.58 22.69
N LEU A 832 29.70 -17.32 21.89
CA LEU A 832 28.25 -17.46 22.07
C LEU A 832 27.95 -18.18 23.39
N LEU A 833 27.23 -17.51 24.29
CA LEU A 833 26.85 -18.03 25.60
C LEU A 833 25.44 -18.65 25.58
N THR A 834 24.47 -17.99 24.96
CA THR A 834 23.09 -18.50 24.81
C THR A 834 22.45 -18.03 23.49
N GLU A 835 21.59 -18.88 22.95
CA GLU A 835 20.78 -18.63 21.73
C GLU A 835 19.36 -18.09 22.05
N ASP A 836 18.99 -18.03 23.34
CA ASP A 836 17.70 -17.49 23.81
C ASP A 836 17.89 -16.73 25.11
N PHE A 837 18.44 -15.54 25.00
CA PHE A 837 18.51 -14.59 26.09
C PHE A 837 17.08 -14.11 26.43
N ASN A 838 16.65 -14.39 27.65
CA ASN A 838 15.37 -13.94 28.20
C ASN A 838 15.62 -12.93 29.32
N ASP A 839 14.66 -12.03 29.49
CA ASP A 839 14.68 -10.96 30.48
C ASP A 839 14.67 -11.51 31.92
N ILE A 840 15.20 -10.73 32.87
CA ILE A 840 15.61 -11.07 34.26
C ILE A 840 14.76 -12.15 34.96
N PRO A 841 15.38 -13.07 35.74
CA PRO A 841 14.67 -13.87 36.74
C PRO A 841 13.85 -13.00 37.70
N ASP A 842 12.79 -13.57 38.29
CA ASP A 842 11.94 -12.90 39.28
C ASP A 842 12.79 -12.22 40.36
N VAL A 843 12.56 -10.92 40.57
CA VAL A 843 13.35 -10.04 41.44
C VAL A 843 13.40 -10.54 42.89
N GLU A 844 12.44 -11.34 43.35
CA GLU A 844 12.48 -11.94 44.69
C GLU A 844 13.29 -13.23 44.75
N THR A 845 13.54 -13.86 43.60
CA THR A 845 14.23 -15.16 43.48
C THR A 845 15.64 -15.06 42.90
N VAL A 846 16.04 -13.88 42.40
CA VAL A 846 17.38 -13.66 41.85
C VAL A 846 18.46 -13.87 42.91
N THR A 847 19.43 -14.71 42.58
CA THR A 847 20.53 -15.09 43.49
C THR A 847 21.91 -14.85 42.89
N ASP A 848 22.02 -14.73 41.57
CA ASP A 848 23.28 -14.39 40.90
C ASP A 848 23.38 -12.88 40.72
N ARG A 849 24.44 -12.29 41.27
CA ARG A 849 24.71 -10.84 41.16
C ARG A 849 24.82 -10.39 39.70
N ARG A 850 25.30 -11.26 38.82
CA ARG A 850 25.54 -10.94 37.40
C ARG A 850 24.24 -10.67 36.64
N ASP A 851 23.12 -11.22 37.09
CA ASP A 851 21.81 -11.02 36.48
C ASP A 851 21.33 -9.56 36.63
N LEU A 852 21.66 -8.92 37.77
CA LEU A 852 21.30 -7.52 38.00
C LEU A 852 22.36 -6.52 37.49
N LEU A 853 23.62 -6.96 37.32
CA LEU A 853 24.69 -6.12 36.79
C LEU A 853 24.44 -5.64 35.35
N TRP A 854 23.59 -6.33 34.58
CA TRP A 854 23.09 -5.84 33.28
C TRP A 854 22.43 -4.46 33.35
N TYR A 855 21.89 -4.11 34.53
CA TYR A 855 21.19 -2.85 34.77
C TYR A 855 22.02 -1.90 35.63
N ALA A 856 23.29 -2.23 35.87
CA ALA A 856 24.15 -1.44 36.74
C ALA A 856 24.28 -0.01 36.21
N CYS A 857 23.94 0.96 37.06
CA CYS A 857 23.94 2.37 36.73
C CYS A 857 24.93 3.13 37.62
N ASP A 858 25.61 4.11 37.04
CA ASP A 858 26.55 4.93 37.77
C ASP A 858 25.84 6.16 38.36
N LEU A 859 25.82 6.27 39.69
CA LEU A 859 25.08 7.31 40.40
C LEU A 859 26.01 8.32 41.06
N THR A 860 25.65 9.60 41.06
CA THR A 860 26.45 10.66 41.70
C THR A 860 25.62 11.44 42.71
N LEU A 861 26.16 11.61 43.92
CA LEU A 861 25.52 12.41 44.96
C LEU A 861 25.45 13.87 44.50
N ASP A 862 24.33 14.54 44.79
CA ASP A 862 24.08 15.93 44.44
C ASP A 862 24.42 16.88 45.60
N PRO A 863 25.56 17.60 45.53
CA PRO A 863 25.91 18.66 46.47
C PRO A 863 24.83 19.71 46.72
N ASP A 864 23.90 19.92 45.78
CA ASP A 864 22.83 20.91 45.94
C ASP A 864 21.71 20.43 46.88
N THR A 865 21.62 19.11 47.11
CA THR A 865 20.64 18.51 48.01
C THR A 865 21.23 18.17 49.38
N ALA A 866 22.54 17.92 49.45
CA ALA A 866 23.23 17.43 50.65
C ALA A 866 23.03 18.35 51.87
N HIS A 867 22.68 17.76 53.01
CA HIS A 867 22.62 18.48 54.27
C HIS A 867 23.97 19.14 54.62
N SER A 868 23.93 20.28 55.33
CA SER A 868 25.13 21.07 55.62
C SER A 868 26.18 20.30 56.44
N GLU A 869 25.77 19.36 57.29
CA GLU A 869 26.70 18.54 58.07
C GLU A 869 27.29 17.35 57.31
N LEU A 870 27.02 17.21 56.00
CA LEU A 870 27.47 16.09 55.20
C LEU A 870 28.63 16.46 54.29
N THR A 871 29.70 15.66 54.32
CA THR A 871 30.86 15.84 53.46
C THR A 871 30.80 14.85 52.29
N LEU A 872 30.81 15.38 51.07
CA LEU A 872 30.90 14.60 49.83
C LEU A 872 32.37 14.52 49.38
N SER A 873 32.82 13.32 49.02
CA SER A 873 34.19 13.05 48.59
C SER A 873 34.24 12.06 47.42
N GLU A 874 35.44 11.76 46.92
CA GLU A 874 35.67 10.80 45.83
C GLU A 874 34.81 11.05 44.58
N GLY A 875 34.77 12.31 44.14
CA GLY A 875 33.96 12.70 42.98
C GLY A 875 32.45 12.64 43.23
N ASN A 876 32.01 12.88 44.47
CA ASN A 876 30.62 12.77 44.93
C ASN A 876 30.07 11.34 44.91
N LYS A 877 30.94 10.34 45.15
CA LYS A 877 30.54 8.93 45.32
C LYS A 877 30.49 8.51 46.78
N THR A 878 31.22 9.20 47.65
CA THR A 878 31.37 8.83 49.06
C THR A 878 30.84 9.95 49.96
N LEU A 879 30.02 9.55 50.93
CA LEU A 879 29.35 10.37 51.93
C LEU A 879 29.93 10.08 53.32
N SER A 880 30.22 11.13 54.09
CA SER A 880 30.66 11.03 55.48
C SER A 880 30.10 12.19 56.32
N GLY A 881 30.05 12.01 57.64
CA GLY A 881 29.71 13.09 58.58
C GLY A 881 30.85 14.09 58.62
N GLY A 882 30.54 15.38 58.48
CA GLY A 882 31.52 16.45 58.62
C GLY A 882 31.83 16.75 60.08
N GLU A 883 33.03 17.26 60.37
CA GLU A 883 33.42 17.80 61.68
C GLU A 883 32.73 19.15 62.01
N GLY A 884 31.75 19.56 61.19
CA GLY A 884 30.98 20.79 61.29
C GLY A 884 30.24 21.11 59.97
N PRO A 885 29.45 22.21 59.94
CA PRO A 885 28.72 22.63 58.75
C PRO A 885 29.65 22.93 57.57
N GLN A 886 29.45 22.20 56.48
CA GLN A 886 30.14 22.38 55.20
C GLN A 886 29.67 23.68 54.51
N PRO A 887 30.55 24.35 53.73
CA PRO A 887 30.29 25.65 53.13
C PRO A 887 29.38 25.55 51.89
N TYR A 888 28.32 24.78 51.95
CA TYR A 888 27.39 24.66 50.85
C TYR A 888 26.45 25.87 50.77
N PRO A 889 26.19 26.43 49.57
CA PRO A 889 25.21 27.50 49.41
C PRO A 889 23.81 27.03 49.83
N ASP A 890 23.09 27.83 50.62
CA ASP A 890 21.68 27.52 50.91
C ASP A 890 20.86 27.62 49.62
N ARG A 891 20.21 26.51 49.29
CA ARG A 891 19.40 26.33 48.08
C ARG A 891 18.05 25.74 48.49
N PRO A 892 16.96 26.04 47.74
CA PRO A 892 15.65 25.43 47.99
C PRO A 892 15.68 23.89 47.98
N GLN A 893 16.60 23.30 47.22
CA GLN A 893 16.76 21.85 47.06
C GLN A 893 17.50 21.18 48.23
N ARG A 894 18.15 21.96 49.11
CA ARG A 894 19.00 21.47 50.20
C ARG A 894 18.19 21.02 51.41
N PHE A 895 18.50 19.84 51.93
CA PHE A 895 17.98 19.40 53.22
C PHE A 895 18.58 20.23 54.37
N ASP A 896 17.73 20.77 55.25
CA ASP A 896 18.13 21.68 56.33
C ASP A 896 18.07 21.07 57.74
N TYR A 897 17.30 19.99 57.91
CA TYR A 897 17.05 19.35 59.20
C TYR A 897 17.48 17.87 59.20
N TRP A 898 17.06 17.12 58.19
CA TRP A 898 17.40 15.70 58.08
C TRP A 898 18.73 15.54 57.34
N HIS A 899 19.65 14.75 57.88
CA HIS A 899 20.97 14.48 57.29
C HIS A 899 20.84 13.58 56.06
N GLN A 900 20.39 14.15 54.93
CA GLN A 900 20.06 13.43 53.70
C GLN A 900 20.76 14.05 52.49
N VAL A 901 20.92 13.24 51.45
CA VAL A 901 21.39 13.64 50.13
C VAL A 901 20.71 12.79 49.07
N LEU A 902 20.44 13.37 47.89
CA LEU A 902 19.96 12.65 46.71
C LEU A 902 21.05 12.54 45.66
N CYS A 903 20.89 11.59 44.75
CA CYS A 903 21.66 11.52 43.51
C CYS A 903 21.13 12.50 42.47
N ARG A 904 21.98 12.89 41.52
CA ARG A 904 21.62 13.80 40.41
C ARG A 904 20.69 13.12 39.40
N GLU A 905 20.87 11.82 39.20
CA GLU A 905 20.22 11.03 38.17
C GLU A 905 18.78 10.66 38.58
N GLY A 906 17.80 11.05 37.75
CA GLY A 906 16.41 10.61 37.88
C GLY A 906 16.18 9.33 37.08
N LEU A 907 15.75 8.27 37.74
CA LEU A 907 15.62 6.93 37.16
C LEU A 907 14.17 6.65 36.71
N THR A 908 14.02 6.11 35.50
CA THR A 908 12.72 5.79 34.86
C THR A 908 12.67 4.41 34.21
N GLY A 909 13.68 3.57 34.43
CA GLY A 909 13.82 2.26 33.81
C GLY A 909 14.25 1.20 34.81
N ARG A 910 14.92 0.16 34.31
CA ARG A 910 15.57 -0.83 35.16
C ARG A 910 16.98 -0.38 35.52
N CYS A 911 17.25 -0.28 36.80
CA CYS A 911 18.50 0.27 37.32
C CYS A 911 18.93 -0.53 38.53
N TYR A 912 20.18 -0.97 38.53
CA TYR A 912 20.84 -1.62 39.64
C TYR A 912 21.96 -0.71 40.14
N TRP A 913 22.13 -0.59 41.46
CA TRP A 913 23.30 0.06 42.05
C TRP A 913 23.60 -0.56 43.39
N GLU A 914 24.84 -0.41 43.83
CA GLU A 914 25.30 -0.96 45.09
C GLU A 914 25.75 0.16 46.04
N VAL A 915 25.55 -0.08 47.33
CA VAL A 915 25.88 0.84 48.41
C VAL A 915 26.70 0.09 49.45
N GLU A 916 27.89 0.59 49.76
CA GLU A 916 28.81 -0.01 50.72
C GLU A 916 29.03 0.92 51.92
N GLY A 917 28.93 0.42 53.16
CA GLY A 917 29.10 1.24 54.36
C GLY A 917 28.62 0.58 55.67
N CYS A 918 28.96 1.20 56.81
CA CYS A 918 28.55 0.73 58.15
C CYS A 918 27.11 1.20 58.47
N MET A 919 26.21 0.27 58.79
CA MET A 919 24.76 0.53 58.88
C MET A 919 24.32 1.04 60.26
N ILE A 920 24.23 2.36 60.40
CA ILE A 920 23.71 2.97 61.64
C ILE A 920 22.37 3.72 61.41
N ASP A 921 21.89 3.91 60.16
CA ASP A 921 20.55 4.46 59.82
C ASP A 921 20.08 4.19 58.35
N ILE A 922 18.93 4.74 57.87
CA ILE A 922 18.34 4.51 56.51
C ILE A 922 19.37 4.68 55.37
N VAL A 923 19.79 3.56 54.77
CA VAL A 923 20.95 3.48 53.86
C VAL A 923 20.59 3.81 52.41
N GLY A 924 19.45 3.34 51.91
CA GLY A 924 19.10 3.45 50.51
C GLY A 924 17.60 3.63 50.35
N GLY A 925 17.21 4.72 49.72
CA GLY A 925 15.84 5.00 49.36
C GLY A 925 15.75 5.70 48.02
N VAL A 926 14.54 5.77 47.48
CA VAL A 926 14.25 6.58 46.30
C VAL A 926 13.12 7.54 46.63
N CYS A 927 13.15 8.73 46.04
CA CYS A 927 12.06 9.68 46.20
C CYS A 927 11.77 10.41 44.90
N TYR A 928 10.58 10.97 44.81
CA TYR A 928 10.27 11.91 43.76
C TYR A 928 10.94 13.26 44.00
N ARG A 929 11.15 14.00 42.90
CA ARG A 929 11.76 15.33 42.94
C ARG A 929 10.98 16.31 43.84
N GLY A 930 9.65 16.18 43.86
CA GLY A 930 8.73 17.04 44.64
C GLY A 930 8.74 16.82 46.15
N MET A 931 9.51 15.86 46.68
CA MET A 931 9.63 15.66 48.13
C MET A 931 10.18 16.91 48.82
N SER A 932 9.57 17.30 49.95
CA SER A 932 9.98 18.47 50.71
C SER A 932 11.44 18.36 51.18
N ARG A 933 12.13 19.49 51.23
CA ARG A 933 13.54 19.58 51.64
C ARG A 933 13.73 20.28 52.98
N LYS A 934 12.70 20.99 53.47
CA LYS A 934 12.83 21.89 54.61
C LYS A 934 12.03 21.43 55.83
N GLY A 935 12.58 21.67 57.02
CA GLY A 935 11.94 21.44 58.32
C GLY A 935 11.93 19.98 58.83
N LYS A 936 11.56 19.83 60.10
CA LYS A 936 11.55 18.57 60.87
C LYS A 936 10.42 17.58 60.53
N SER A 937 9.52 17.97 59.63
CA SER A 937 8.36 17.16 59.23
C SER A 937 8.77 15.84 58.56
N ASP A 938 7.96 14.79 58.72
CA ASP A 938 8.10 13.54 57.98
C ASP A 938 7.90 13.72 56.46
N GLN A 939 7.25 14.82 56.05
CA GLN A 939 7.15 15.21 54.63
C GLN A 939 8.52 15.49 53.99
N SER A 940 9.55 15.77 54.79
CA SER A 940 10.92 16.01 54.35
C SER A 940 11.86 14.82 54.62
N ARG A 941 11.36 13.72 55.18
CA ARG A 941 12.14 12.52 55.54
C ARG A 941 11.94 11.40 54.51
N LEU A 942 13.02 10.82 54.00
CA LEU A 942 12.99 9.64 53.12
C LEU A 942 12.24 8.47 53.77
N GLY A 943 11.27 7.91 53.05
CA GLY A 943 10.33 6.89 53.50
C GLY A 943 9.17 7.43 54.36
N GLY A 944 9.29 8.63 54.93
CA GLY A 944 8.30 9.20 55.84
C GLY A 944 7.05 9.78 55.18
N ASN A 945 6.97 9.72 53.85
CA ASN A 945 5.90 10.34 53.06
C ASN A 945 5.52 9.46 51.86
N LYS A 946 4.43 9.84 51.18
CA LYS A 946 3.92 9.14 49.99
C LYS A 946 4.82 9.25 48.76
N LEU A 947 5.81 10.15 48.80
CA LEU A 947 6.69 10.47 47.68
C LEU A 947 8.05 9.77 47.80
N SER A 948 8.24 8.90 48.79
CA SER A 948 9.53 8.24 49.04
C SER A 948 9.39 6.83 49.63
N TRP A 949 10.41 6.02 49.36
CA TRP A 949 10.56 4.64 49.82
C TRP A 949 11.98 4.47 50.32
N GLY A 950 12.19 3.67 51.36
CA GLY A 950 13.54 3.39 51.83
C GLY A 950 13.65 2.21 52.76
N LEU A 951 14.87 1.67 52.86
CA LEU A 951 15.24 0.60 53.79
C LEU A 951 16.07 1.16 54.94
N GLY A 952 15.71 0.84 56.17
CA GLY A 952 16.31 1.41 57.38
C GLY A 952 16.63 0.43 58.48
N PHE A 953 17.57 0.84 59.33
CA PHE A 953 17.97 0.14 60.55
C PHE A 953 17.95 1.14 61.71
N GLN A 954 17.46 0.75 62.88
CA GLN A 954 17.41 1.61 64.07
C GLN A 954 18.17 0.98 65.25
N PHE A 955 19.22 1.66 65.72
CA PHE A 955 20.14 1.14 66.74
C PHE A 955 19.64 1.29 68.19
N CYS A 956 18.69 2.19 68.46
CA CYS A 956 18.27 2.49 69.84
C CYS A 956 17.22 1.49 70.35
N GLN A 957 17.61 0.76 71.40
CA GLN A 957 16.84 -0.13 72.28
C GLN A 957 16.30 -1.45 71.71
N ASN A 958 16.03 -1.62 70.40
CA ASN A 958 15.46 -2.88 69.87
C ASN A 958 16.07 -3.46 68.55
N ARG A 959 17.13 -2.89 67.96
CA ARG A 959 17.74 -3.39 66.68
C ARG A 959 16.71 -3.72 65.59
N ASP A 960 15.85 -2.76 65.26
CA ASP A 960 14.80 -2.97 64.26
C ASP A 960 15.33 -2.68 62.84
N PHE A 961 15.33 -3.69 61.98
CA PHE A 961 15.50 -3.56 60.53
C PHE A 961 14.12 -3.44 59.86
N TYR A 962 13.91 -2.47 58.99
CA TYR A 962 12.58 -2.19 58.45
C TYR A 962 12.58 -1.57 57.06
N ALA A 963 11.51 -1.85 56.31
CA ALA A 963 11.13 -1.11 55.12
C ALA A 963 10.15 0.03 55.51
N LEU A 964 10.34 1.23 54.95
CA LEU A 964 9.59 2.44 55.30
C LEU A 964 8.98 3.12 54.05
N HIS A 965 7.67 3.34 54.08
CA HIS A 965 6.93 4.14 53.09
C HIS A 965 5.67 4.76 53.72
N ASP A 966 5.37 6.03 53.44
CA ASP A 966 4.20 6.75 54.00
C ASP A 966 4.08 6.62 55.53
N ASN A 967 5.22 6.70 56.23
CA ASN A 967 5.33 6.50 57.68
C ASN A 967 4.89 5.10 58.19
N ARG A 968 4.62 4.15 57.28
CA ARG A 968 4.36 2.76 57.63
C ARG A 968 5.67 2.00 57.66
N LYS A 969 6.04 1.51 58.84
CA LYS A 969 7.20 0.64 59.05
C LYS A 969 6.77 -0.82 58.91
N HIS A 970 7.52 -1.58 58.11
CA HIS A 970 7.40 -3.03 58.03
C HIS A 970 8.69 -3.65 58.57
N SER A 971 8.61 -4.33 59.71
CA SER A 971 9.77 -4.97 60.35
C SER A 971 10.24 -6.18 59.55
N LEU A 972 11.55 -6.30 59.39
CA LEU A 972 12.24 -7.35 58.64
C LEU A 972 13.05 -8.22 59.61
N PRO A 973 13.32 -9.50 59.27
CA PRO A 973 14.19 -10.36 60.07
C PRO A 973 15.58 -9.73 60.26
N GLU A 974 16.17 -9.86 61.46
CA GLU A 974 17.49 -9.31 61.77
C GLU A 974 18.55 -9.92 60.82
N PRO A 975 19.26 -9.10 60.03
CA PRO A 975 20.32 -9.62 59.18
C PRO A 975 21.66 -9.70 59.93
N ASP A 976 22.44 -10.76 59.65
CA ASP A 976 23.87 -10.76 59.98
C ASP A 976 24.55 -9.61 59.24
N TYR A 977 25.17 -8.67 59.98
CA TYR A 977 25.97 -7.51 59.53
C TYR A 977 25.97 -7.30 58.01
N ILE A 978 25.12 -6.39 57.51
CA ILE A 978 25.12 -6.02 56.10
C ILE A 978 26.11 -4.86 55.94
N CYS A 979 27.20 -5.07 55.20
CA CYS A 979 28.15 -4.00 54.84
C CYS A 979 28.00 -3.57 53.38
N HIS A 980 27.27 -4.34 52.57
CA HIS A 980 27.13 -4.16 51.13
C HIS A 980 25.69 -4.48 50.69
N LEU A 981 24.99 -3.46 50.20
CA LEU A 981 23.58 -3.48 49.83
C LEU A 981 23.41 -3.25 48.33
N GLY A 982 22.74 -4.16 47.63
CA GLY A 982 22.33 -4.00 46.25
C GLY A 982 20.90 -3.49 46.20
N VAL A 983 20.62 -2.53 45.31
CA VAL A 983 19.29 -1.98 45.09
C VAL A 983 18.95 -2.09 43.62
N PHE A 984 17.80 -2.70 43.33
CA PHE A 984 17.28 -2.85 41.99
C PHE A 984 15.92 -2.16 41.87
N LEU A 985 15.82 -1.25 40.93
CA LEU A 985 14.58 -0.58 40.55
C LEU A 985 14.13 -1.18 39.21
N ASP A 986 12.90 -1.69 39.15
CA ASP A 986 12.15 -1.80 37.90
C ASP A 986 11.00 -0.79 37.93
N TRP A 987 11.28 0.40 37.39
CA TRP A 987 10.32 1.50 37.40
C TRP A 987 9.01 1.14 36.67
N SER A 988 9.10 0.34 35.61
CA SER A 988 7.96 -0.03 34.77
C SER A 988 7.09 -1.12 35.38
N ALA A 989 7.71 -2.12 36.02
CA ALA A 989 7.02 -3.15 36.77
C ALA A 989 6.54 -2.65 38.13
N GLY A 990 7.06 -1.50 38.60
CA GLY A 990 6.68 -0.92 39.87
C GLY A 990 7.35 -1.58 41.06
N THR A 991 8.55 -2.14 40.89
CA THR A 991 9.29 -2.83 41.94
C THR A 991 10.54 -2.07 42.35
N LEU A 992 10.82 -2.05 43.66
CA LEU A 992 12.08 -1.58 44.24
C LEU A 992 12.56 -2.63 45.24
N SER A 993 13.57 -3.39 44.83
CA SER A 993 14.09 -4.57 45.52
C SER A 993 15.44 -4.30 46.14
N TYR A 994 15.66 -4.88 47.32
CA TYR A 994 16.89 -4.76 48.10
C TYR A 994 17.52 -6.13 48.31
N TYR A 995 18.84 -6.20 48.23
CA TYR A 995 19.61 -7.43 48.32
C TYR A 995 20.83 -7.25 49.22
N LYS A 996 21.16 -8.28 50.00
CA LYS A 996 22.49 -8.42 50.60
C LYS A 996 23.43 -8.93 49.52
N VAL A 997 24.54 -8.22 49.30
CA VAL A 997 25.56 -8.58 48.30
C VAL A 997 26.70 -9.32 48.99
N SER A 998 27.02 -10.53 48.52
CA SER A 998 28.12 -11.35 49.04
C SER A 998 28.96 -11.89 47.87
N SER A 999 30.05 -11.20 47.52
CA SER A 999 30.85 -11.51 46.33
C SER A 999 29.99 -11.50 45.05
N ASP A 1000 29.70 -12.66 44.46
CA ASP A 1000 28.88 -12.81 43.25
C ASP A 1000 27.45 -13.32 43.54
N THR A 1001 27.05 -13.42 44.81
CA THR A 1001 25.70 -13.84 45.19
C THR A 1001 24.88 -12.70 45.77
N LEU A 1002 23.58 -12.76 45.50
CA LEU A 1002 22.55 -11.90 46.05
C LEU A 1002 21.66 -12.72 46.98
N SER A 1003 21.32 -12.15 48.14
CA SER A 1003 20.24 -12.64 48.99
C SER A 1003 19.17 -11.56 49.06
N HIS A 1004 17.99 -11.86 48.53
CA HIS A 1004 16.85 -10.96 48.59
C HIS A 1004 16.51 -10.59 50.04
N ILE A 1005 16.23 -9.31 50.26
CA ILE A 1005 15.84 -8.76 51.56
C ILE A 1005 14.35 -8.38 51.53
N TYR A 1006 13.97 -7.52 50.59
CA TYR A 1006 12.62 -6.97 50.51
C TYR A 1006 12.35 -6.32 49.16
N THR A 1007 11.10 -6.38 48.69
CA THR A 1007 10.63 -5.70 47.49
C THR A 1007 9.42 -4.82 47.82
N PHE A 1008 9.50 -3.53 47.50
CA PHE A 1008 8.31 -2.69 47.43
C PHE A 1008 7.58 -2.93 46.11
N HIS A 1009 6.27 -3.12 46.19
CA HIS A 1009 5.39 -3.17 45.04
C HIS A 1009 4.53 -1.91 45.03
N THR A 1010 4.74 -1.03 44.05
CA THR A 1010 4.07 0.26 43.94
C THR A 1010 3.90 0.68 42.48
N LYS A 1011 3.27 1.83 42.24
CA LYS A 1011 3.19 2.42 40.90
C LYS A 1011 3.95 3.75 40.91
N PHE A 1012 5.10 3.76 40.26
CA PHE A 1012 5.86 5.00 40.10
C PHE A 1012 5.19 5.91 39.05
N THR A 1013 5.03 7.19 39.37
CA THR A 1013 4.31 8.17 38.54
C THR A 1013 5.22 9.20 37.90
N GLU A 1014 6.43 9.34 38.41
CA GLU A 1014 7.45 10.27 37.93
C GLU A 1014 8.87 9.68 38.15
N PRO A 1015 9.93 10.27 37.58
CA PRO A 1015 11.29 9.79 37.81
C PRO A 1015 11.63 9.75 39.30
N VAL A 1016 12.24 8.65 39.73
CA VAL A 1016 12.67 8.47 41.13
C VAL A 1016 14.16 8.76 41.26
N TYR A 1017 14.53 9.44 42.34
CA TYR A 1017 15.89 9.88 42.62
C TYR A 1017 16.41 9.06 43.80
N PRO A 1018 17.46 8.23 43.61
CA PRO A 1018 18.13 7.55 44.69
C PRO A 1018 18.65 8.54 45.72
N GLY A 1019 18.64 8.16 46.99
CA GLY A 1019 19.13 8.99 48.08
C GLY A 1019 19.41 8.17 49.32
N CYS A 1020 20.17 8.74 50.22
CA CYS A 1020 20.55 8.11 51.48
C CYS A 1020 20.43 9.09 52.64
N ARG A 1021 20.25 8.54 53.84
CA ARG A 1021 20.26 9.27 55.10
C ARG A 1021 21.49 8.83 55.90
N TYR A 1022 22.23 9.80 56.39
CA TYR A 1022 23.41 9.55 57.20
C TYR A 1022 23.04 9.43 58.69
N GLY A 1023 23.57 8.40 59.35
CA GLY A 1023 23.54 8.23 60.82
C GLY A 1023 24.92 8.51 61.42
N GLU A 1024 25.84 7.54 61.31
CA GLU A 1024 27.25 7.60 61.70
C GLU A 1024 28.10 6.72 60.73
N GLY A 1025 29.38 7.04 60.51
CA GLY A 1025 30.32 6.28 59.64
C GLY A 1025 30.63 6.92 58.27
N SER A 1026 30.88 6.11 57.24
CA SER A 1026 31.03 6.53 55.84
C SER A 1026 30.28 5.58 54.90
N LEU A 1027 29.77 6.09 53.78
CA LEU A 1027 28.96 5.36 52.78
C LEU A 1027 29.44 5.67 51.36
N SER A 1028 29.67 4.64 50.54
CA SER A 1028 30.14 4.75 49.15
C SER A 1028 29.13 4.16 48.17
N LEU A 1029 28.91 4.85 47.05
CA LEU A 1029 28.06 4.39 45.93
C LEU A 1029 28.89 3.74 44.83
N TRP A 1030 28.45 2.57 44.37
CA TRP A 1030 29.12 1.80 43.33
C TRP A 1030 28.18 1.50 42.16
N GLY A 1031 28.64 1.82 40.94
CA GLY A 1031 27.96 1.50 39.68
C GLY A 1031 28.56 0.33 38.89
N TYR A 1032 29.81 -0.07 39.17
CA TYR A 1032 30.50 -1.23 38.57
C TYR A 1032 31.69 -1.65 39.48
N PRO A 1033 32.04 -2.94 39.62
CA PRO A 1033 33.20 -3.35 40.39
C PRO A 1033 34.50 -2.90 39.68
N GLY A 1034 35.13 -1.85 40.19
CA GLY A 1034 36.54 -1.61 39.97
C GLY A 1034 37.33 -2.66 40.74
N GLN A 1035 38.19 -3.43 40.06
CA GLN A 1035 39.18 -4.27 40.73
C GLN A 1035 40.02 -3.42 41.68
N GLN A 1036 39.75 -3.44 42.99
CA GLN A 1036 40.77 -3.33 44.04
C GLN A 1036 40.31 -4.10 45.28
N ASN A 1037 40.95 -5.25 45.54
CA ASN A 1037 41.09 -5.77 46.89
C ASN A 1037 41.71 -4.69 47.77
N ARG A 1038 40.95 -4.07 48.67
CA ARG A 1038 41.51 -3.40 49.84
C ARG A 1038 40.76 -3.86 51.08
N SER A 1039 41.42 -4.73 51.83
CA SER A 1039 41.09 -5.05 53.21
C SER A 1039 41.22 -3.78 54.07
N PHE A 1040 40.11 -3.17 54.45
CA PHE A 1040 40.08 -2.16 55.52
C PHE A 1040 39.23 -2.67 56.68
N PHE A 1041 39.83 -3.52 57.51
CA PHE A 1041 39.51 -3.60 58.93
C PHE A 1041 40.82 -3.66 59.69
N SER A 1042 41.21 -2.53 60.29
CA SER A 1042 42.13 -2.50 61.42
C SER A 1042 41.30 -2.20 62.67
N PRO A 1043 41.29 -3.06 63.70
CA PRO A 1043 40.59 -2.74 64.94
C PRO A 1043 41.44 -1.73 65.73
N SER A 1044 41.09 -0.45 65.68
CA SER A 1044 41.69 0.55 66.57
C SER A 1044 41.04 0.45 67.95
N SER A 1045 41.74 -0.24 68.84
CA SER A 1045 41.93 0.06 70.27
C SER A 1045 40.76 0.67 71.04
N THR A 1046 40.23 -0.14 71.96
CA THR A 1046 39.65 0.30 73.24
C THR A 1046 40.46 1.43 73.89
N SER A 1047 39.81 2.55 74.20
CA SER A 1047 40.21 3.40 75.33
C SER A 1047 38.97 3.92 76.03
N SER A 1048 38.78 3.41 77.25
CA SER A 1048 37.90 3.88 78.31
C SER A 1048 38.10 5.37 78.64
N PHE A 1049 37.06 6.20 78.49
CA PHE A 1049 36.30 6.86 79.56
C PHE A 1049 35.19 7.73 78.97
#